data_AF-A0A0F8F2N7-F1
#
_entry.id   AF-A0A0F8F2N7-F1
#
_cell.length_a   1.000
_cell.length_b   1.000
_cell.length_c   1.000
_cell.angle_alpha   90.00
_cell.angle_beta   90.00
_cell.angle_gamma   90.00
#
_symmetry.space_group_name_H-M   'P 1'
#
loop_
_entity.id
_entity.type
_entity.pdbx_description
1 polymer ?
#
loop_
_entity_poly.entity_id
_entity_poly.type
_entity_poly.pdbx_seq_one_letter_code
_entity_poly.pdbx_strand_id
1 'polypeptide(L)'
;MEIESKFLVPEETDFKALENLSRLASYTISEAKIQIIEDTFLDTENKDIMAAGYYLRVRKAAGEKGKWVTIKSLGGFEGGTHRREEYVSFLPEGLSVLECPALRIRNMIFEFTSGLDLSPLITLKQKRTIRKLNLEEKQVAELYLDRVNLKSESRKKLYNEFEVELKSGGTVDDLETIRDFLLSHYSLVESPFSKFERAYIFRENLPEKTFLNLKERAVCAQLAGHKNIYGKQAKILLLIDRGSNPAELSLLLKVPEPEIEALLSRFEKEGLLVFPFTGTKEKTPGKSLAFHFQSGRGEPHKGWSEMGIEEWTPEALMELYGVNRERAENIRAGTLALFDGLSAYHGLGKEEKELLGLAALLQDIGSSVYRGEEAIMSREILLTHPIKGLKPNDLQMLALIMELQNPEISEKKLSVVLEEENTGLSPAFQNKALILAAFLRIANLSDKGAQGFLPSRFRQLEGTVEIELLGPDAEKTAKKAEKRSELWEYLFSTKLRFTKAREPLESGDLERALEIASGRASEKKPREEREEAEEEAEEKGGKKRRGKVEDKTEKRIEKKKRKETQKFTVSPEDSMAFVAHRIFTYQFSQMLAHEKGTRKGEDIEELHDMRVAVRRMRAATIVFDEYLDSEKLEPHLKGLKRTLGAMGGVRDLDVFREKAETYLKTLPSGREHDLDPLFLTLAEEREKAREDMLDYLDSEKYSRFKKDFSDFLDFPESWALPTTTEKHDSLPHRVKDVLPSILYARLADISAYSEWVEGPYVSVERLHRLRIAAKGLRYTLEFFEGVLGKEVETLIKDFKVLQDHLGDLHDAAVATGMLESYLKTGTWGPSESEKASSEMQISESPGGVEAYLAYREEELLALLNTFPDAWEKIRTEEFRKRIESAVRNLYEGL
;
A
#
# COMPACT_ATOMS: atom_id res chain seq x y z
N MET A 1 -13.26 13.77 -14.69
CA MET A 1 -14.51 13.02 -15.00
C MET A 1 -14.92 13.20 -16.46
N GLU A 2 -15.51 12.18 -17.13
CA GLU A 2 -16.24 12.29 -18.41
C GLU A 2 -17.74 12.50 -18.13
N ILE A 3 -18.41 13.37 -18.91
CA ILE A 3 -19.86 13.60 -18.84
C ILE A 3 -20.46 13.61 -20.26
N GLU A 4 -21.44 12.75 -20.54
CA GLU A 4 -22.10 12.68 -21.88
C GLU A 4 -23.58 12.28 -21.82
N SER A 5 -24.41 12.82 -22.73
CA SER A 5 -25.73 12.25 -23.04
C SER A 5 -25.63 11.36 -24.27
N LYS A 6 -26.33 10.22 -24.26
CA LYS A 6 -26.20 9.16 -25.29
C LYS A 6 -27.57 8.67 -25.76
N PHE A 7 -27.73 8.58 -27.08
CA PHE A 7 -28.98 8.23 -27.73
C PHE A 7 -28.76 7.16 -28.82
N LEU A 8 -29.65 6.17 -28.89
CA LEU A 8 -29.80 5.37 -30.10
C LEU A 8 -30.60 6.17 -31.14
N VAL A 9 -30.26 5.99 -32.42
CA VAL A 9 -30.96 6.61 -33.56
C VAL A 9 -31.62 5.50 -34.38
N PRO A 10 -32.89 5.12 -34.11
CA PRO A 10 -33.55 4.02 -34.81
C PRO A 10 -33.79 4.33 -36.29
N GLU A 11 -34.22 5.55 -36.57
CA GLU A 11 -34.67 5.96 -37.90
C GLU A 11 -33.53 6.52 -38.77
N GLU A 12 -33.43 6.01 -40.00
CA GLU A 12 -32.43 6.44 -40.99
C GLU A 12 -32.72 7.86 -41.52
N THR A 13 -33.94 8.38 -41.35
CA THR A 13 -34.30 9.78 -41.61
C THR A 13 -33.59 10.70 -40.62
N ASP A 14 -33.68 10.37 -39.34
CA ASP A 14 -33.22 11.21 -38.24
C ASP A 14 -31.68 11.16 -38.16
N PHE A 15 -31.09 10.00 -38.46
CA PHE A 15 -29.65 9.89 -38.69
C PHE A 15 -29.15 10.84 -39.78
N LYS A 16 -29.87 10.94 -40.91
CA LYS A 16 -29.50 11.85 -42.00
C LYS A 16 -29.79 13.32 -41.66
N ALA A 17 -30.81 13.62 -40.87
CA ALA A 17 -31.05 14.96 -40.35
C ALA A 17 -29.89 15.40 -39.43
N LEU A 18 -29.47 14.55 -38.51
CA LEU A 18 -28.32 14.78 -37.63
C LEU A 18 -26.99 14.89 -38.40
N GLU A 19 -26.77 14.07 -39.44
CA GLU A 19 -25.56 14.18 -40.29
C GLU A 19 -25.51 15.52 -41.06
N ASN A 20 -26.66 16.14 -41.33
CA ASN A 20 -26.77 17.44 -42.03
C ASN A 20 -27.09 18.63 -41.10
N LEU A 21 -27.05 18.42 -39.77
CA LEU A 21 -27.41 19.43 -38.76
C LEU A 21 -26.48 20.66 -38.79
N SER A 22 -27.05 21.86 -38.93
CA SER A 22 -26.33 23.14 -39.05
C SER A 22 -26.40 24.04 -37.81
N ARG A 23 -27.43 23.87 -36.97
CA ARG A 23 -27.60 24.47 -35.64
C ARG A 23 -28.36 23.50 -34.73
N LEU A 24 -28.16 23.65 -33.42
CA LEU A 24 -28.82 22.85 -32.38
C LEU A 24 -29.21 23.81 -31.26
N ALA A 25 -30.51 24.00 -30.99
CA ALA A 25 -31.02 25.07 -30.13
C ALA A 25 -30.35 26.45 -30.43
N SER A 26 -29.73 27.08 -29.44
CA SER A 26 -28.96 28.34 -29.54
C SER A 26 -27.54 28.17 -30.08
N TYR A 27 -27.02 26.94 -30.13
CA TYR A 27 -25.61 26.64 -30.37
C TYR A 27 -25.24 26.59 -31.86
N THR A 28 -23.98 26.90 -32.15
CA THR A 28 -23.36 26.77 -33.48
C THR A 28 -22.57 25.46 -33.58
N ILE A 29 -22.45 24.92 -34.79
CA ILE A 29 -21.86 23.60 -35.04
C ILE A 29 -20.72 23.72 -36.06
N SER A 30 -19.59 23.04 -35.81
CA SER A 30 -18.47 23.00 -36.76
C SER A 30 -18.74 22.13 -38.00
N GLU A 31 -17.86 22.21 -38.98
CA GLU A 31 -17.76 21.22 -40.06
C GLU A 31 -17.57 19.79 -39.51
N ALA A 32 -17.99 18.80 -40.31
CA ALA A 32 -17.90 17.38 -39.98
C ALA A 32 -16.49 16.81 -40.23
N LYS A 33 -15.84 16.33 -39.17
CA LYS A 33 -14.65 15.47 -39.28
C LYS A 33 -15.06 14.01 -39.24
N ILE A 34 -14.91 13.30 -40.36
CA ILE A 34 -15.20 11.86 -40.44
C ILE A 34 -13.96 11.05 -40.05
N GLN A 35 -14.13 10.03 -39.23
CA GLN A 35 -13.11 9.03 -38.89
C GLN A 35 -13.67 7.61 -39.05
N ILE A 36 -12.83 6.69 -39.52
CA ILE A 36 -13.08 5.25 -39.43
C ILE A 36 -12.25 4.76 -38.25
N ILE A 37 -12.91 4.13 -37.28
CA ILE A 37 -12.33 3.74 -35.99
C ILE A 37 -12.54 2.24 -35.78
N GLU A 38 -11.50 1.58 -35.29
CA GLU A 38 -11.53 0.22 -34.76
C GLU A 38 -11.17 0.26 -33.27
N ASP A 39 -12.11 -0.20 -32.43
CA ASP A 39 -11.93 -0.29 -30.98
C ASP A 39 -11.83 -1.77 -30.59
N THR A 40 -10.68 -2.16 -30.05
CA THR A 40 -10.46 -3.48 -29.43
C THR A 40 -10.46 -3.32 -27.92
N PHE A 41 -11.36 -4.01 -27.24
CA PHE A 41 -11.43 -4.06 -25.78
C PHE A 41 -10.62 -5.27 -25.30
N LEU A 42 -9.77 -5.04 -24.31
CA LEU A 42 -8.89 -6.03 -23.72
C LEU A 42 -9.31 -6.35 -22.29
N ASP A 43 -9.20 -7.62 -21.91
CA ASP A 43 -9.33 -8.07 -20.52
C ASP A 43 -8.60 -9.42 -20.34
N THR A 44 -8.42 -9.87 -19.10
CA THR A 44 -7.92 -11.22 -18.82
C THR A 44 -8.96 -12.28 -19.18
N GLU A 45 -8.57 -13.56 -19.18
CA GLU A 45 -9.53 -14.68 -19.33
C GLU A 45 -10.66 -14.64 -18.27
N ASN A 46 -10.31 -14.26 -17.03
CA ASN A 46 -11.24 -14.10 -15.91
C ASN A 46 -12.05 -12.78 -15.95
N LYS A 47 -11.72 -11.86 -16.87
CA LYS A 47 -12.34 -10.54 -17.01
C LYS A 47 -12.13 -9.65 -15.77
N ASP A 48 -10.90 -9.62 -15.27
CA ASP A 48 -10.55 -8.99 -13.99
C ASP A 48 -10.70 -7.46 -14.04
N ILE A 49 -10.49 -6.81 -15.19
CA ILE A 49 -10.74 -5.37 -15.37
C ILE A 49 -12.25 -5.08 -15.30
N MET A 50 -13.07 -5.92 -15.93
CA MET A 50 -14.54 -5.83 -15.81
C MET A 50 -15.02 -6.08 -14.37
N ALA A 51 -14.36 -6.97 -13.61
CA ALA A 51 -14.65 -7.24 -12.21
C ALA A 51 -14.23 -6.10 -11.26
N ALA A 52 -13.15 -5.37 -11.57
CA ALA A 52 -12.80 -4.13 -10.86
C ALA A 52 -13.89 -3.04 -11.05
N GLY A 53 -14.60 -3.07 -12.19
CA GLY A 53 -15.64 -2.09 -12.54
C GLY A 53 -15.26 -1.20 -13.71
N TYR A 54 -14.29 -1.61 -14.53
CA TYR A 54 -13.72 -0.82 -15.62
C TYR A 54 -13.76 -1.58 -16.95
N TYR A 55 -13.35 -0.92 -18.03
CA TYR A 55 -12.94 -1.59 -19.26
C TYR A 55 -11.71 -0.92 -19.87
N LEU A 56 -10.82 -1.74 -20.43
CA LEU A 56 -9.63 -1.32 -21.16
C LEU A 56 -9.92 -1.35 -22.66
N ARG A 57 -9.87 -0.19 -23.32
CA ARG A 57 -10.06 0.00 -24.76
C ARG A 57 -8.74 0.41 -25.42
N VAL A 58 -8.41 -0.24 -26.53
CA VAL A 58 -7.37 0.17 -27.46
C VAL A 58 -8.03 0.59 -28.77
N ARG A 59 -7.97 1.89 -29.07
CA ARG A 59 -8.58 2.53 -30.24
C ARG A 59 -7.53 2.79 -31.33
N LYS A 60 -7.80 2.41 -32.58
CA LYS A 60 -6.99 2.81 -33.75
C LYS A 60 -7.86 3.52 -34.78
N ALA A 61 -7.51 4.77 -35.10
CA ALA A 61 -8.12 5.49 -36.22
C ALA A 61 -7.41 5.16 -37.55
N ALA A 62 -8.16 5.16 -38.65
CA ALA A 62 -7.60 4.94 -39.98
C ALA A 62 -6.61 6.06 -40.36
N GLY A 63 -5.36 5.68 -40.66
CA GLY A 63 -4.27 6.60 -41.02
C GLY A 63 -3.40 7.07 -39.84
N GLU A 64 -3.73 6.70 -38.60
CA GLU A 64 -2.98 7.10 -37.40
C GLU A 64 -1.79 6.15 -37.12
N LYS A 65 -0.61 6.71 -36.85
CA LYS A 65 0.63 5.98 -36.50
C LYS A 65 0.75 5.77 -34.99
N GLY A 66 -0.15 4.96 -34.45
CA GLY A 66 -0.23 4.66 -33.03
C GLY A 66 -1.60 4.08 -32.69
N LYS A 67 -1.92 4.13 -31.40
CA LYS A 67 -3.24 3.75 -30.85
C LYS A 67 -3.54 4.67 -29.66
N TRP A 68 -4.81 4.81 -29.31
CA TRP A 68 -5.23 5.44 -28.05
C TRP A 68 -5.64 4.36 -27.05
N VAL A 69 -4.94 4.28 -25.93
CA VAL A 69 -5.30 3.42 -24.80
C VAL A 69 -6.24 4.19 -23.88
N THR A 70 -7.24 3.50 -23.35
CA THR A 70 -8.24 4.11 -22.47
C THR A 70 -8.69 3.12 -21.41
N ILE A 71 -8.70 3.55 -20.15
CA ILE A 71 -9.47 2.90 -19.09
C ILE A 71 -10.70 3.79 -18.81
N LYS A 72 -11.89 3.20 -18.78
CA LYS A 72 -13.15 3.86 -18.39
C LYS A 72 -13.87 3.04 -17.34
N SER A 73 -14.59 3.69 -16.41
CA SER A 73 -15.50 2.96 -15.51
C SER A 73 -16.74 2.43 -16.24
N LEU A 74 -17.41 1.44 -15.64
CA LEU A 74 -18.69 0.87 -16.09
C LEU A 74 -19.89 1.61 -15.49
N GLY A 75 -21.06 1.51 -16.13
CA GLY A 75 -22.28 2.17 -15.66
C GLY A 75 -22.18 3.70 -15.63
N GLY A 76 -22.58 4.31 -14.51
CA GLY A 76 -22.56 5.76 -14.32
C GLY A 76 -23.68 6.53 -15.02
N PHE A 77 -24.75 5.86 -15.46
CA PHE A 77 -25.90 6.51 -16.11
C PHE A 77 -26.97 6.92 -15.10
N GLU A 78 -27.22 8.22 -14.98
CA GLU A 78 -28.24 8.82 -14.14
C GLU A 78 -28.86 10.04 -14.84
N GLY A 79 -30.18 10.22 -14.72
CA GLY A 79 -30.87 11.41 -15.27
C GLY A 79 -30.71 11.63 -16.78
N GLY A 80 -30.48 10.57 -17.58
CA GLY A 80 -30.21 10.69 -19.03
C GLY A 80 -28.75 10.95 -19.40
N THR A 81 -27.85 11.00 -18.42
CA THR A 81 -26.43 11.38 -18.57
C THR A 81 -25.51 10.30 -18.02
N HIS A 82 -24.45 9.96 -18.74
CA HIS A 82 -23.33 9.16 -18.23
C HIS A 82 -22.34 10.08 -17.53
N ARG A 83 -21.94 9.74 -16.31
CA ARG A 83 -20.81 10.33 -15.58
C ARG A 83 -19.83 9.22 -15.22
N ARG A 84 -18.63 9.23 -15.78
CA ARG A 84 -17.67 8.12 -15.68
C ARG A 84 -16.24 8.60 -15.53
N GLU A 85 -15.41 7.82 -14.83
CA GLU A 85 -13.97 8.03 -14.86
C GLU A 85 -13.44 7.63 -16.25
N GLU A 86 -12.55 8.45 -16.82
CA GLU A 86 -11.78 8.10 -18.02
C GLU A 86 -10.32 8.50 -17.85
N TYR A 87 -9.42 7.58 -18.17
CA TYR A 87 -7.99 7.81 -18.28
C TYR A 87 -7.56 7.47 -19.70
N VAL A 88 -7.04 8.45 -20.44
CA VAL A 88 -6.64 8.32 -21.86
C VAL A 88 -5.14 8.52 -22.00
N SER A 89 -4.49 7.72 -22.86
CA SER A 89 -3.11 7.96 -23.28
C SER A 89 -2.88 7.56 -24.73
N PHE A 90 -1.92 8.20 -25.37
CA PHE A 90 -1.43 7.80 -26.68
C PHE A 90 -0.36 6.71 -26.53
N LEU A 91 -0.56 5.59 -27.22
CA LEU A 91 0.38 4.48 -27.29
C LEU A 91 1.10 4.52 -28.66
N PRO A 92 2.41 4.84 -28.67
CA PRO A 92 3.25 4.76 -29.87
C PRO A 92 3.17 3.41 -30.59
N GLU A 93 3.36 3.44 -31.91
CA GLU A 93 3.37 2.23 -32.73
C GLU A 93 4.60 1.35 -32.42
N GLY A 94 4.36 0.08 -32.07
CA GLY A 94 5.38 -0.89 -31.68
C GLY A 94 5.28 -1.36 -30.22
N LEU A 95 4.69 -0.54 -29.33
CA LEU A 95 4.59 -0.84 -27.89
C LEU A 95 3.37 -1.71 -27.54
N SER A 96 3.53 -2.51 -26.48
CA SER A 96 2.47 -3.23 -25.76
C SER A 96 1.60 -2.27 -24.92
N VAL A 97 0.40 -2.71 -24.55
CA VAL A 97 -0.48 -1.94 -23.65
C VAL A 97 0.06 -1.94 -22.21
N LEU A 98 0.88 -2.93 -21.84
CA LEU A 98 1.65 -2.94 -20.60
C LEU A 98 2.82 -1.94 -20.62
N GLU A 99 3.22 -1.46 -21.80
CA GLU A 99 4.23 -0.42 -22.00
C GLU A 99 3.58 0.97 -22.23
N CYS A 100 2.33 1.16 -21.79
CA CYS A 100 1.63 2.44 -21.90
C CYS A 100 2.43 3.57 -21.25
N PRO A 101 2.71 4.69 -21.97
CA PRO A 101 3.46 5.82 -21.40
C PRO A 101 2.78 6.48 -20.19
N ALA A 102 1.45 6.44 -20.09
CA ALA A 102 0.75 6.94 -18.92
C ALA A 102 0.81 5.93 -17.76
N LEU A 103 1.60 6.26 -16.75
CA LEU A 103 1.89 5.39 -15.61
C LEU A 103 0.63 5.00 -14.82
N ARG A 104 -0.35 5.90 -14.64
CA ARG A 104 -1.65 5.59 -14.01
C ARG A 104 -2.39 4.48 -14.75
N ILE A 105 -2.44 4.52 -16.09
CA ILE A 105 -3.05 3.46 -16.90
C ILE A 105 -2.29 2.14 -16.74
N ARG A 106 -0.95 2.17 -16.82
CA ARG A 106 -0.11 0.98 -16.65
C ARG A 106 -0.31 0.31 -15.29
N ASN A 107 -0.39 1.12 -14.24
CA ASN A 107 -0.55 0.63 -12.87
C ASN A 107 -1.97 0.13 -12.60
N MET A 108 -3.02 0.80 -13.08
CA MET A 108 -4.40 0.28 -12.99
C MET A 108 -4.53 -1.07 -13.71
N ILE A 109 -3.86 -1.27 -14.86
CA ILE A 109 -3.82 -2.59 -15.51
C ILE A 109 -3.14 -3.62 -14.61
N PHE A 110 -1.97 -3.32 -14.05
CA PHE A 110 -1.25 -4.27 -13.18
C PHE A 110 -2.04 -4.58 -11.89
N GLU A 111 -2.66 -3.58 -11.27
CA GLU A 111 -3.51 -3.68 -10.09
C GLU A 111 -4.76 -4.54 -10.34
N PHE A 112 -5.45 -4.34 -11.48
CA PHE A 112 -6.64 -5.13 -11.81
C PHE A 112 -6.33 -6.55 -12.29
N THR A 113 -5.17 -6.78 -12.91
CA THR A 113 -4.83 -8.09 -13.50
C THR A 113 -3.85 -8.92 -12.67
N SER A 114 -3.24 -8.38 -11.61
CA SER A 114 -2.09 -8.98 -10.92
C SER A 114 -0.96 -9.41 -11.88
N GLY A 115 -0.79 -8.69 -13.00
CA GLY A 115 0.21 -8.99 -14.04
C GLY A 115 -0.16 -10.11 -15.02
N LEU A 116 -1.43 -10.57 -15.03
CA LEU A 116 -1.92 -11.57 -15.99
C LEU A 116 -2.06 -11.02 -17.43
N ASP A 117 -1.95 -11.92 -18.40
CA ASP A 117 -2.01 -11.60 -19.82
C ASP A 117 -3.37 -11.05 -20.27
N LEU A 118 -3.31 -10.02 -21.12
CA LEU A 118 -4.48 -9.36 -21.70
C LEU A 118 -4.85 -9.95 -23.07
N SER A 119 -6.14 -10.29 -23.23
CA SER A 119 -6.70 -10.88 -24.44
C SER A 119 -7.77 -9.99 -25.10
N PRO A 120 -7.96 -10.03 -26.43
CA PRO A 120 -9.05 -9.32 -27.11
C PRO A 120 -10.44 -9.89 -26.76
N LEU A 121 -11.14 -9.22 -25.84
CA LEU A 121 -12.49 -9.58 -25.40
C LEU A 121 -13.55 -9.24 -26.47
N ILE A 122 -13.50 -8.03 -27.01
CA ILE A 122 -14.44 -7.50 -28.01
C ILE A 122 -13.66 -6.68 -29.05
N THR A 123 -14.11 -6.68 -30.31
CA THR A 123 -13.70 -5.65 -31.28
C THR A 123 -14.90 -5.15 -32.07
N LEU A 124 -15.03 -3.83 -32.21
CA LEU A 124 -16.05 -3.18 -33.03
C LEU A 124 -15.41 -2.21 -34.03
N LYS A 125 -16.12 -1.94 -35.13
CA LYS A 125 -15.72 -0.92 -36.11
C LYS A 125 -16.85 0.08 -36.31
N GLN A 126 -16.52 1.36 -36.39
CA GLN A 126 -17.50 2.43 -36.57
C GLN A 126 -17.02 3.50 -37.56
N LYS A 127 -17.96 4.07 -38.33
CA LYS A 127 -17.79 5.39 -38.95
C LYS A 127 -18.27 6.41 -37.93
N ARG A 128 -17.37 7.26 -37.43
CA ARG A 128 -17.69 8.39 -36.56
C ARG A 128 -17.69 9.68 -37.37
N THR A 129 -18.74 10.48 -37.24
CA THR A 129 -18.77 11.89 -37.65
C THR A 129 -18.67 12.74 -36.39
N ILE A 130 -17.59 13.51 -36.26
CA ILE A 130 -17.33 14.44 -35.14
C ILE A 130 -17.70 15.86 -35.57
N ARG A 131 -18.42 16.59 -34.71
CA ARG A 131 -18.58 18.06 -34.81
C ARG A 131 -18.43 18.71 -33.44
N LYS A 132 -17.83 19.90 -33.38
CA LYS A 132 -17.80 20.73 -32.16
C LYS A 132 -19.10 21.50 -32.04
N LEU A 133 -19.55 21.69 -30.80
CA LEU A 133 -20.70 22.51 -30.45
C LEU A 133 -20.21 23.72 -29.64
N ASN A 134 -20.50 24.92 -30.12
CA ASN A 134 -20.02 26.16 -29.53
C ASN A 134 -21.18 27.09 -29.15
N LEU A 135 -21.10 27.67 -27.94
CA LEU A 135 -21.88 28.83 -27.54
C LEU A 135 -21.00 30.07 -27.74
N GLU A 136 -21.40 30.96 -28.64
CA GLU A 136 -20.54 32.02 -29.18
C GLU A 136 -19.21 31.43 -29.70
N GLU A 137 -18.05 31.85 -29.18
CA GLU A 137 -16.75 31.25 -29.52
C GLU A 137 -16.30 30.14 -28.54
N LYS A 138 -17.05 29.91 -27.45
CA LYS A 138 -16.70 28.93 -26.41
C LYS A 138 -17.18 27.53 -26.80
N GLN A 139 -16.27 26.56 -26.89
CA GLN A 139 -16.65 25.17 -27.13
C GLN A 139 -17.30 24.56 -25.88
N VAL A 140 -18.59 24.25 -25.96
CA VAL A 140 -19.36 23.67 -24.85
C VAL A 140 -19.37 22.13 -24.89
N ALA A 141 -19.45 21.53 -26.08
CA ALA A 141 -19.55 20.07 -26.23
C ALA A 141 -18.91 19.56 -27.53
N GLU A 142 -18.83 18.23 -27.68
CA GLU A 142 -18.61 17.56 -28.97
C GLU A 142 -19.75 16.59 -29.27
N LEU A 143 -20.24 16.65 -30.51
CA LEU A 143 -21.24 15.77 -31.07
C LEU A 143 -20.54 14.61 -31.79
N TYR A 144 -20.92 13.38 -31.47
CA TYR A 144 -20.51 12.20 -32.24
C TYR A 144 -21.73 11.49 -32.81
N LEU A 145 -21.81 11.43 -34.14
CA LEU A 145 -22.78 10.59 -34.85
C LEU A 145 -22.06 9.36 -35.37
N ASP A 146 -22.40 8.18 -34.84
CA ASP A 146 -21.73 6.92 -35.15
C ASP A 146 -22.65 5.95 -35.91
N ARG A 147 -22.08 5.27 -36.91
CA ARG A 147 -22.62 4.03 -37.48
C ARG A 147 -21.74 2.87 -37.04
N VAL A 148 -22.23 2.07 -36.10
CA VAL A 148 -21.49 1.01 -35.40
C VAL A 148 -21.80 -0.36 -36.00
N ASN A 149 -20.76 -1.16 -36.26
CA ASN A 149 -20.85 -2.51 -36.80
C ASN A 149 -20.30 -3.52 -35.78
N LEU A 150 -21.21 -4.17 -35.04
CA LEU A 150 -20.88 -5.25 -34.11
C LEU A 150 -20.83 -6.60 -34.86
N LYS A 151 -19.79 -7.38 -34.59
CA LYS A 151 -19.63 -8.75 -35.10
C LYS A 151 -19.37 -9.71 -33.94
N SER A 152 -20.11 -10.81 -33.95
CA SER A 152 -19.87 -12.04 -33.21
C SER A 152 -19.71 -13.16 -34.25
N GLU A 153 -19.17 -14.32 -33.88
CA GLU A 153 -18.81 -15.41 -34.81
C GLU A 153 -19.95 -15.79 -35.77
N SER A 154 -21.19 -15.81 -35.26
CA SER A 154 -22.40 -16.18 -36.01
C SER A 154 -23.38 -15.02 -36.26
N ARG A 155 -23.16 -13.83 -35.67
CA ARG A 155 -24.15 -12.73 -35.63
C ARG A 155 -23.54 -11.37 -35.96
N LYS A 156 -24.31 -10.48 -36.60
CA LYS A 156 -23.93 -9.09 -36.89
C LYS A 156 -25.07 -8.15 -36.51
N LYS A 157 -24.78 -7.05 -35.81
CA LYS A 157 -25.75 -5.97 -35.49
C LYS A 157 -25.15 -4.65 -35.98
N LEU A 158 -25.80 -4.03 -36.96
CA LEU A 158 -25.56 -2.64 -37.33
C LEU A 158 -26.51 -1.79 -36.51
N TYR A 159 -26.03 -0.68 -35.96
CA TYR A 159 -26.89 0.31 -35.33
C TYR A 159 -26.28 1.72 -35.44
N ASN A 160 -27.13 2.74 -35.30
CA ASN A 160 -26.73 4.14 -35.28
C ASN A 160 -26.83 4.70 -33.85
N GLU A 161 -25.90 5.57 -33.48
CA GLU A 161 -25.82 6.17 -32.14
C GLU A 161 -25.44 7.66 -32.25
N PHE A 162 -25.97 8.48 -31.36
CA PHE A 162 -25.62 9.90 -31.22
C PHE A 162 -25.18 10.18 -29.78
N GLU A 163 -24.05 10.85 -29.63
CA GLU A 163 -23.45 11.23 -28.34
C GLU A 163 -23.26 12.75 -28.29
N VAL A 164 -23.50 13.34 -27.12
CA VAL A 164 -23.16 14.72 -26.79
C VAL A 164 -22.25 14.68 -25.57
N GLU A 165 -20.95 14.82 -25.79
CA GLU A 165 -19.94 14.81 -24.72
C GLU A 165 -19.64 16.25 -24.29
N LEU A 166 -19.86 16.54 -23.01
CA LEU A 166 -19.61 17.86 -22.42
C LEU A 166 -18.10 18.13 -22.35
N LYS A 167 -17.68 19.35 -22.69
CA LYS A 167 -16.28 19.79 -22.60
C LYS A 167 -16.15 20.89 -21.55
N SER A 168 -14.92 21.24 -21.17
CA SER A 168 -14.61 22.22 -20.12
C SER A 168 -15.20 23.62 -20.31
N GLY A 169 -15.73 23.95 -21.50
CA GLY A 169 -16.44 25.20 -21.74
C GLY A 169 -17.94 25.16 -21.45
N GLY A 170 -18.56 23.98 -21.29
CA GLY A 170 -20.00 23.82 -21.03
C GLY A 170 -20.34 23.44 -19.59
N THR A 171 -21.62 23.55 -19.27
CA THR A 171 -22.24 23.24 -17.98
C THR A 171 -23.18 22.03 -18.08
N VAL A 172 -23.67 21.52 -16.94
CA VAL A 172 -24.71 20.47 -16.93
C VAL A 172 -26.01 21.01 -17.56
N ASP A 173 -26.38 22.25 -17.26
CA ASP A 173 -27.54 22.96 -17.80
C ASP A 173 -27.48 23.09 -19.33
N ASP A 174 -26.28 23.31 -19.90
CA ASP A 174 -26.07 23.29 -21.35
C ASP A 174 -26.42 21.91 -21.93
N LEU A 175 -25.93 20.83 -21.29
CA LEU A 175 -26.17 19.44 -21.71
C LEU A 175 -27.65 19.05 -21.62
N GLU A 176 -28.32 19.43 -20.52
CA GLU A 176 -29.77 19.22 -20.35
C GLU A 176 -30.58 19.99 -21.41
N THR A 177 -30.25 21.26 -21.65
CA THR A 177 -30.87 22.07 -22.72
C THR A 177 -30.70 21.43 -24.11
N ILE A 178 -29.53 20.88 -24.41
CA ILE A 178 -29.26 20.17 -25.67
C ILE A 178 -30.08 18.88 -25.75
N ARG A 179 -30.12 18.10 -24.67
CA ARG A 179 -30.83 16.82 -24.56
C ARG A 179 -32.34 16.99 -24.72
N ASP A 180 -32.95 17.97 -24.05
CA ASP A 180 -34.38 18.27 -24.18
C ASP A 180 -34.74 18.75 -25.59
N PHE A 181 -33.88 19.55 -26.23
CA PHE A 181 -34.05 19.91 -27.64
C PHE A 181 -34.00 18.67 -28.56
N LEU A 182 -33.04 17.76 -28.34
CA LEU A 182 -32.89 16.54 -29.13
C LEU A 182 -34.10 15.61 -29.00
N LEU A 183 -34.57 15.37 -27.77
CA LEU A 183 -35.71 14.48 -27.49
C LEU A 183 -37.07 15.06 -27.95
N SER A 184 -37.18 16.38 -28.09
CA SER A 184 -38.39 17.04 -28.60
C SER A 184 -38.46 17.18 -30.12
N HIS A 185 -37.35 16.99 -30.84
CA HIS A 185 -37.27 17.21 -32.30
C HIS A 185 -36.92 15.94 -33.11
N TYR A 186 -36.45 14.87 -32.47
CA TYR A 186 -36.02 13.63 -33.15
C TYR A 186 -36.52 12.38 -32.41
N SER A 187 -36.66 11.27 -33.15
CA SER A 187 -37.15 9.97 -32.66
C SER A 187 -36.07 9.19 -31.90
N LEU A 188 -35.42 9.85 -30.94
CA LEU A 188 -34.26 9.34 -30.22
C LEU A 188 -34.66 8.52 -29.00
N VAL A 189 -33.86 7.50 -28.69
CA VAL A 189 -34.05 6.66 -27.49
C VAL A 189 -32.83 6.83 -26.59
N GLU A 190 -33.03 7.35 -25.37
CA GLU A 190 -31.96 7.47 -24.37
C GLU A 190 -31.30 6.11 -24.09
N SER A 191 -29.99 6.12 -23.93
CA SER A 191 -29.17 4.91 -23.85
C SER A 191 -28.48 4.78 -22.48
N PRO A 192 -28.93 3.87 -21.60
CA PRO A 192 -28.26 3.63 -20.31
C PRO A 192 -26.92 2.89 -20.44
N PHE A 193 -26.66 2.22 -21.56
CA PHE A 193 -25.43 1.44 -21.79
C PHE A 193 -24.40 2.21 -22.61
N SER A 194 -23.12 1.97 -22.35
CA SER A 194 -22.01 2.33 -23.23
C SER A 194 -21.94 1.43 -24.48
N LYS A 195 -21.09 1.80 -25.45
CA LYS A 195 -20.75 0.94 -26.60
C LYS A 195 -20.13 -0.40 -26.19
N PHE A 196 -19.34 -0.43 -25.12
CA PHE A 196 -18.76 -1.65 -24.58
C PHE A 196 -19.85 -2.58 -24.05
N GLU A 197 -20.74 -2.06 -23.21
CA GLU A 197 -21.84 -2.83 -22.61
C GLU A 197 -22.79 -3.35 -23.69
N ARG A 198 -23.17 -2.53 -24.68
CA ARG A 198 -23.95 -2.97 -25.85
C ARG A 198 -23.25 -4.09 -26.64
N ALA A 199 -21.94 -3.96 -26.87
CA ALA A 199 -21.17 -4.97 -27.58
C ALA A 199 -21.06 -6.28 -26.78
N TYR A 200 -20.93 -6.21 -25.46
CA TYR A 200 -20.86 -7.36 -24.56
C TYR A 200 -22.20 -8.09 -24.46
N ILE A 201 -23.30 -7.36 -24.21
CA ILE A 201 -24.68 -7.89 -24.21
C ILE A 201 -24.98 -8.59 -25.53
N PHE A 202 -24.59 -7.99 -26.66
CA PHE A 202 -24.69 -8.60 -27.98
C PHE A 202 -23.83 -9.86 -28.11
N ARG A 203 -22.53 -9.81 -27.73
CA ARG A 203 -21.59 -10.94 -27.84
C ARG A 203 -22.09 -12.16 -27.08
N GLU A 204 -22.46 -11.99 -25.82
CA GLU A 204 -22.91 -13.06 -24.92
C GLU A 204 -24.39 -13.46 -25.11
N ASN A 205 -25.13 -12.76 -25.98
CA ASN A 205 -26.57 -12.98 -26.24
C ASN A 205 -27.44 -12.84 -24.97
N LEU A 206 -27.20 -11.79 -24.19
CA LEU A 206 -27.96 -11.45 -22.99
C LEU A 206 -29.25 -10.68 -23.34
N PRO A 207 -30.28 -10.73 -22.48
CA PRO A 207 -31.47 -9.88 -22.63
C PRO A 207 -31.12 -8.39 -22.51
N GLU A 208 -31.93 -7.51 -23.11
CA GLU A 208 -31.70 -6.04 -23.06
C GLU A 208 -32.05 -5.42 -21.69
N LYS A 209 -32.68 -6.20 -20.79
CA LYS A 209 -32.73 -5.96 -19.34
C LYS A 209 -32.09 -7.16 -18.64
N THR A 210 -30.94 -6.95 -18.01
CA THR A 210 -30.27 -7.94 -17.16
C THR A 210 -30.57 -7.67 -15.69
N PHE A 211 -30.48 -8.70 -14.84
CA PHE A 211 -30.53 -8.55 -13.38
C PHE A 211 -29.18 -8.09 -12.84
N LEU A 212 -28.09 -8.62 -13.41
CA LEU A 212 -26.71 -8.25 -13.07
C LEU A 212 -26.16 -7.22 -14.06
N ASN A 213 -25.54 -6.16 -13.56
CA ASN A 213 -24.67 -5.30 -14.36
C ASN A 213 -23.37 -6.03 -14.75
N LEU A 214 -22.51 -5.41 -15.57
CA LEU A 214 -21.32 -6.11 -16.07
C LEU A 214 -20.25 -6.37 -14.99
N LYS A 215 -20.11 -5.51 -13.97
CA LYS A 215 -19.19 -5.74 -12.84
C LYS A 215 -19.66 -6.95 -12.03
N GLU A 216 -20.93 -6.98 -11.66
CA GLU A 216 -21.55 -8.10 -10.94
C GLU A 216 -21.43 -9.40 -11.71
N ARG A 217 -21.71 -9.37 -13.01
CA ARG A 217 -21.58 -10.51 -13.91
C ARG A 217 -20.13 -11.01 -14.01
N ALA A 218 -19.14 -10.12 -14.02
CA ALA A 218 -17.73 -10.51 -14.02
C ALA A 218 -17.39 -11.28 -12.75
N VAL A 219 -17.66 -10.69 -11.58
CA VAL A 219 -17.41 -11.30 -10.26
C VAL A 219 -18.16 -12.64 -10.12
N CYS A 220 -19.43 -12.71 -10.52
CA CYS A 220 -20.16 -13.97 -10.49
C CYS A 220 -19.60 -15.00 -11.48
N ALA A 221 -19.16 -14.61 -12.68
CA ALA A 221 -18.55 -15.54 -13.64
C ALA A 221 -17.23 -16.13 -13.12
N GLN A 222 -16.40 -15.30 -12.48
CA GLN A 222 -15.17 -15.72 -11.79
C GLN A 222 -15.43 -16.72 -10.66
N LEU A 223 -16.48 -16.49 -9.87
CA LEU A 223 -16.78 -17.33 -8.71
C LEU A 223 -17.51 -18.63 -9.09
N ALA A 224 -18.40 -18.62 -10.08
CA ALA A 224 -19.34 -19.72 -10.38
C ALA A 224 -18.72 -21.05 -10.85
N GLY A 225 -17.43 -21.08 -11.17
CA GLY A 225 -16.67 -22.32 -11.41
C GLY A 225 -16.31 -23.08 -10.13
N HIS A 226 -16.26 -22.41 -8.98
CA HIS A 226 -15.85 -23.00 -7.71
C HIS A 226 -16.99 -23.80 -7.05
N LYS A 227 -16.65 -24.86 -6.32
CA LYS A 227 -17.61 -25.78 -5.69
C LYS A 227 -18.11 -25.33 -4.30
N ASN A 228 -17.53 -24.27 -3.75
CA ASN A 228 -17.85 -23.73 -2.42
C ASN A 228 -19.10 -22.84 -2.42
N ILE A 229 -19.49 -22.34 -1.24
CA ILE A 229 -20.67 -21.51 -1.02
C ILE A 229 -20.76 -20.31 -1.98
N TYR A 230 -19.66 -19.57 -2.19
CA TYR A 230 -19.64 -18.41 -3.07
C TYR A 230 -19.80 -18.78 -4.54
N GLY A 231 -19.21 -19.90 -4.99
CA GLY A 231 -19.42 -20.39 -6.35
C GLY A 231 -20.86 -20.88 -6.59
N LYS A 232 -21.50 -21.52 -5.59
CA LYS A 232 -22.94 -21.85 -5.64
C LYS A 232 -23.80 -20.58 -5.76
N GLN A 233 -23.57 -19.59 -4.90
CA GLN A 233 -24.30 -18.31 -4.89
C GLN A 233 -24.15 -17.55 -6.21
N ALA A 234 -22.92 -17.39 -6.70
CA ALA A 234 -22.62 -16.76 -7.98
C ALA A 234 -23.29 -17.48 -9.17
N LYS A 235 -23.31 -18.82 -9.15
CA LYS A 235 -23.99 -19.63 -10.16
C LYS A 235 -25.51 -19.48 -10.14
N ILE A 236 -26.12 -19.33 -8.95
CA ILE A 236 -27.55 -19.02 -8.81
C ILE A 236 -27.85 -17.66 -9.47
N LEU A 237 -27.13 -16.60 -9.09
CA LEU A 237 -27.34 -15.24 -9.61
C LEU A 237 -27.22 -15.17 -11.14
N LEU A 238 -26.20 -15.84 -11.73
CA LEU A 238 -26.02 -15.92 -13.19
C LEU A 238 -27.12 -16.69 -13.94
N LEU A 239 -27.82 -17.62 -13.29
CA LEU A 239 -28.91 -18.36 -13.92
C LEU A 239 -30.24 -17.62 -13.80
N ILE A 240 -30.47 -16.91 -12.68
CA ILE A 240 -31.64 -16.03 -12.51
C ILE A 240 -31.59 -14.88 -13.50
N ASP A 241 -30.41 -14.27 -13.67
CA ASP A 241 -30.17 -13.25 -14.70
C ASP A 241 -30.41 -13.74 -16.15
N ARG A 242 -30.26 -15.05 -16.40
CA ARG A 242 -30.61 -15.71 -17.67
C ARG A 242 -32.09 -16.11 -17.77
N GLY A 243 -32.89 -15.84 -16.75
CA GLY A 243 -34.35 -16.02 -16.75
C GLY A 243 -34.86 -17.26 -15.99
N SER A 244 -34.02 -18.03 -15.30
CA SER A 244 -34.47 -19.15 -14.46
C SER A 244 -35.12 -18.66 -13.16
N ASN A 245 -36.18 -19.34 -12.71
CA ASN A 245 -36.86 -19.03 -11.45
C ASN A 245 -36.33 -19.86 -10.25
N PRO A 246 -36.60 -19.46 -8.99
CA PRO A 246 -36.11 -20.17 -7.80
C PRO A 246 -36.48 -21.66 -7.75
N ALA A 247 -37.72 -22.04 -8.12
CA ALA A 247 -38.17 -23.44 -8.15
C ALA A 247 -37.38 -24.31 -9.14
N GLU A 248 -37.12 -23.81 -10.36
CA GLU A 248 -36.25 -24.49 -11.34
C GLU A 248 -34.83 -24.69 -10.81
N LEU A 249 -34.27 -23.66 -10.18
CA LEU A 249 -32.90 -23.70 -9.65
C LEU A 249 -32.77 -24.58 -8.40
N SER A 250 -33.82 -24.65 -7.59
CA SER A 250 -33.94 -25.58 -6.46
C SER A 250 -33.78 -27.03 -6.93
N LEU A 251 -34.50 -27.41 -7.99
CA LEU A 251 -34.40 -28.73 -8.61
C LEU A 251 -33.05 -28.96 -9.32
N LEU A 252 -32.55 -27.97 -10.05
CA LEU A 252 -31.32 -28.08 -10.85
C LEU A 252 -30.04 -28.16 -10.00
N LEU A 253 -29.98 -27.38 -8.91
CA LEU A 253 -28.79 -27.22 -8.07
C LEU A 253 -28.87 -27.98 -6.75
N LYS A 254 -30.05 -28.50 -6.38
CA LYS A 254 -30.35 -29.16 -5.09
C LYS A 254 -30.12 -28.22 -3.89
N VAL A 255 -30.54 -26.97 -4.04
CA VAL A 255 -30.50 -25.92 -3.00
C VAL A 255 -31.93 -25.58 -2.61
N PRO A 256 -32.30 -25.52 -1.32
CA PRO A 256 -33.67 -25.16 -0.92
C PRO A 256 -34.12 -23.82 -1.51
N GLU A 257 -35.36 -23.77 -2.02
CA GLU A 257 -35.92 -22.55 -2.62
C GLU A 257 -35.87 -21.32 -1.69
N PRO A 258 -36.15 -21.42 -0.36
CA PRO A 258 -35.98 -20.29 0.56
C PRO A 258 -34.53 -19.80 0.74
N GLU A 259 -33.52 -20.64 0.46
CA GLU A 259 -32.11 -20.21 0.47
C GLU A 259 -31.79 -19.38 -0.78
N ILE A 260 -32.41 -19.70 -1.92
CA ILE A 260 -32.32 -18.94 -3.17
C ILE A 260 -33.03 -17.58 -3.03
N GLU A 261 -34.23 -17.55 -2.44
CA GLU A 261 -34.96 -16.32 -2.13
C GLU A 261 -34.21 -15.43 -1.13
N ALA A 262 -33.62 -16.01 -0.08
CA ALA A 262 -32.80 -15.28 0.88
C ALA A 262 -31.53 -14.70 0.25
N LEU A 263 -30.87 -15.43 -0.66
CA LEU A 263 -29.74 -14.92 -1.43
C LEU A 263 -30.14 -13.73 -2.31
N LEU A 264 -31.27 -13.83 -3.03
CA LEU A 264 -31.80 -12.75 -3.86
C LEU A 264 -32.08 -11.49 -3.03
N SER A 265 -32.89 -11.60 -1.97
CA SER A 265 -33.26 -10.45 -1.14
C SER A 265 -32.04 -9.78 -0.48
N ARG A 266 -31.00 -10.57 -0.16
CA ARG A 266 -29.72 -10.03 0.31
C ARG A 266 -28.96 -9.31 -0.81
N PHE A 267 -28.87 -9.90 -2.01
CA PHE A 267 -28.19 -9.29 -3.16
C PHE A 267 -28.87 -8.00 -3.65
N GLU A 268 -30.20 -7.94 -3.67
CA GLU A 268 -30.96 -6.72 -4.02
C GLU A 268 -30.70 -5.55 -3.05
N LYS A 269 -30.35 -5.85 -1.79
CA LYS A 269 -30.07 -4.87 -0.74
C LYS A 269 -28.58 -4.51 -0.62
N GLU A 270 -27.69 -5.48 -0.85
CA GLU A 270 -26.27 -5.39 -0.47
C GLU A 270 -25.33 -5.49 -1.70
N GLY A 271 -25.89 -5.79 -2.88
CA GLY A 271 -25.15 -5.96 -4.13
C GLY A 271 -24.05 -7.00 -3.99
N LEU A 272 -22.83 -6.62 -4.38
CA LEU A 272 -21.67 -7.50 -4.32
C LEU A 272 -21.15 -7.81 -2.90
N LEU A 273 -21.61 -7.12 -1.84
CA LEU A 273 -21.21 -7.44 -0.45
C LEU A 273 -21.62 -8.86 0.00
N VAL A 274 -22.51 -9.54 -0.73
CA VAL A 274 -22.80 -10.95 -0.48
C VAL A 274 -21.58 -11.86 -0.65
N PHE A 275 -20.53 -11.37 -1.31
CA PHE A 275 -19.21 -11.99 -1.40
C PHE A 275 -18.19 -11.15 -0.61
N PRO A 276 -17.31 -11.77 0.21
CA PRO A 276 -16.33 -11.03 1.02
C PRO A 276 -15.16 -10.47 0.17
N PHE A 277 -15.12 -10.78 -1.12
CA PHE A 277 -14.07 -10.38 -2.06
C PHE A 277 -14.30 -8.99 -2.69
N THR A 278 -15.40 -8.33 -2.31
CA THR A 278 -15.95 -7.17 -3.01
C THR A 278 -16.62 -6.18 -2.05
N GLY A 279 -15.79 -5.50 -1.26
CA GLY A 279 -16.21 -4.38 -0.41
C GLY A 279 -16.77 -3.19 -1.21
N THR A 280 -17.51 -2.32 -0.53
CA THR A 280 -18.25 -1.21 -1.18
C THR A 280 -17.99 0.18 -0.62
N LYS A 281 -17.24 0.34 0.48
CA LYS A 281 -17.02 1.65 1.10
C LYS A 281 -15.56 2.10 1.02
N GLU A 282 -15.41 3.25 0.36
CA GLU A 282 -14.53 4.36 0.74
C GLU A 282 -13.19 3.93 1.38
N LYS A 283 -12.16 3.76 0.54
CA LYS A 283 -10.75 3.64 0.92
C LYS A 283 -10.48 4.51 2.16
N THR A 284 -10.16 3.88 3.30
CA THR A 284 -9.83 4.63 4.53
C THR A 284 -8.55 5.43 4.28
N PRO A 285 -8.58 6.78 4.26
CA PRO A 285 -7.44 7.57 3.79
C PRO A 285 -6.22 7.37 4.70
N GLY A 286 -5.25 6.57 4.22
CA GLY A 286 -4.04 6.21 4.96
C GLY A 286 -3.66 4.72 4.95
N LYS A 287 -4.60 3.79 4.75
CA LYS A 287 -4.30 2.33 4.71
C LYS A 287 -4.07 1.76 3.30
N SER A 288 -4.70 2.33 2.27
CA SER A 288 -4.88 1.74 0.94
C SER A 288 -3.60 1.45 0.11
N LEU A 289 -2.41 1.77 0.60
CA LEU A 289 -1.11 1.67 -0.11
C LEU A 289 -0.02 1.02 0.75
N ALA A 290 -0.35 -0.11 1.39
CA ALA A 290 0.60 -0.86 2.22
C ALA A 290 1.86 -1.28 1.44
N PHE A 291 1.76 -1.59 0.14
CA PHE A 291 2.85 -2.00 -0.75
C PHE A 291 2.65 -1.46 -2.18
N HIS A 292 3.73 -1.05 -2.84
CA HIS A 292 3.77 -0.68 -4.26
C HIS A 292 4.72 -1.58 -5.06
N PHE A 293 4.35 -1.94 -6.29
CA PHE A 293 5.20 -2.71 -7.19
C PHE A 293 6.25 -1.83 -7.89
N GLN A 294 7.54 -2.19 -7.77
CA GLN A 294 8.66 -1.49 -8.43
C GLN A 294 8.72 -1.84 -9.93
N SER A 295 7.84 -1.20 -10.72
CA SER A 295 7.67 -1.45 -12.16
C SER A 295 8.78 -0.86 -13.05
N GLY A 296 10.04 -1.14 -12.70
CA GLY A 296 11.23 -0.57 -13.33
C GLY A 296 11.43 -0.96 -14.80
N ARG A 297 11.70 -2.25 -15.08
CA ARG A 297 12.21 -2.71 -16.40
C ARG A 297 11.82 -4.16 -16.77
N GLY A 298 10.56 -4.44 -17.08
CA GLY A 298 10.23 -5.74 -17.68
C GLY A 298 8.74 -6.01 -17.96
N GLU A 299 8.50 -7.05 -18.77
CA GLU A 299 7.19 -7.64 -19.00
C GLU A 299 6.86 -8.60 -17.83
N PRO A 300 5.82 -8.37 -17.02
CA PRO A 300 5.60 -9.12 -15.76
C PRO A 300 5.45 -10.64 -15.91
N HIS A 301 5.01 -11.13 -17.08
CA HIS A 301 4.88 -12.55 -17.38
C HIS A 301 6.20 -13.27 -17.67
N LYS A 302 7.33 -12.57 -17.81
CA LYS A 302 8.66 -13.16 -18.09
C LYS A 302 9.47 -13.55 -16.85
N GLY A 303 8.96 -13.24 -15.65
CA GLY A 303 9.58 -13.62 -14.38
C GLY A 303 10.60 -12.61 -13.85
N TRP A 304 10.91 -12.71 -12.57
CA TRP A 304 11.62 -11.70 -11.78
C TRP A 304 13.06 -11.47 -12.26
N SER A 305 13.75 -12.53 -12.69
CA SER A 305 15.10 -12.43 -13.28
C SER A 305 15.17 -11.48 -14.49
N GLU A 306 14.17 -11.50 -15.38
CA GLU A 306 14.13 -10.60 -16.54
C GLU A 306 13.74 -9.16 -16.16
N MET A 307 13.12 -8.96 -14.99
CA MET A 307 12.87 -7.64 -14.41
C MET A 307 14.09 -7.08 -13.64
N GLY A 308 15.18 -7.86 -13.52
CA GLY A 308 16.40 -7.48 -12.82
C GLY A 308 16.37 -7.71 -11.31
N ILE A 309 15.49 -8.59 -10.81
CA ILE A 309 15.26 -8.84 -9.38
C ILE A 309 15.76 -10.24 -9.01
N GLU A 310 16.45 -10.37 -7.87
CA GLU A 310 17.04 -11.65 -7.43
C GLU A 310 15.98 -12.66 -6.94
N GLU A 311 16.00 -13.87 -7.52
CA GLU A 311 15.04 -14.94 -7.22
C GLU A 311 15.51 -15.88 -6.11
N TRP A 312 14.66 -16.06 -5.10
CA TRP A 312 14.88 -16.94 -3.97
C TRP A 312 14.31 -18.34 -4.21
N THR A 313 14.94 -19.38 -3.64
CA THR A 313 14.29 -20.70 -3.51
C THR A 313 13.59 -20.81 -2.14
N PRO A 314 12.52 -21.61 -2.02
CA PRO A 314 11.84 -21.83 -0.74
C PRO A 314 12.81 -22.34 0.35
N GLU A 315 13.75 -23.20 -0.01
CA GLU A 315 14.75 -23.75 0.92
C GLU A 315 15.71 -22.68 1.43
N ALA A 316 16.12 -21.73 0.59
CA ALA A 316 16.99 -20.63 0.98
C ALA A 316 16.29 -19.67 1.96
N LEU A 317 14.99 -19.39 1.76
CA LEU A 317 14.19 -18.60 2.69
C LEU A 317 13.94 -19.33 4.01
N MET A 318 13.71 -20.65 3.96
CA MET A 318 13.60 -21.48 5.16
C MET A 318 14.90 -21.51 5.97
N GLU A 319 16.06 -21.56 5.31
CA GLU A 319 17.37 -21.50 5.99
C GLU A 319 17.65 -20.11 6.57
N LEU A 320 17.43 -19.04 5.80
CA LEU A 320 17.61 -17.64 6.22
C LEU A 320 16.79 -17.30 7.47
N TYR A 321 15.50 -17.63 7.46
CA TYR A 321 14.59 -17.32 8.57
C TYR A 321 14.50 -18.43 9.63
N GLY A 322 15.36 -19.46 9.57
CA GLY A 322 15.52 -20.47 10.63
C GLY A 322 14.34 -21.43 10.81
N VAL A 323 13.60 -21.71 9.73
CA VAL A 323 12.41 -22.59 9.74
C VAL A 323 12.80 -24.05 10.02
N ASN A 324 12.06 -24.70 10.91
CA ASN A 324 12.24 -26.13 11.16
C ASN A 324 11.73 -26.94 9.95
N ARG A 325 12.66 -27.43 9.13
CA ARG A 325 12.38 -28.19 7.90
C ARG A 325 11.55 -29.47 8.14
N GLU A 326 11.79 -30.20 9.22
CA GLU A 326 11.03 -31.42 9.55
C GLU A 326 9.57 -31.09 9.83
N ARG A 327 9.30 -30.03 10.63
CA ARG A 327 7.94 -29.54 10.87
C ARG A 327 7.29 -29.05 9.57
N ALA A 328 8.01 -28.28 8.76
CA ALA A 328 7.49 -27.72 7.51
C ALA A 328 7.10 -28.81 6.50
N GLU A 329 7.96 -29.80 6.26
CA GLU A 329 7.65 -30.94 5.39
C GLU A 329 6.51 -31.82 5.96
N ASN A 330 6.40 -31.96 7.29
CA ASN A 330 5.28 -32.66 7.93
C ASN A 330 3.94 -31.90 7.78
N ILE A 331 3.93 -30.56 7.92
CA ILE A 331 2.74 -29.74 7.63
C ILE A 331 2.38 -29.87 6.15
N ARG A 332 3.36 -29.77 5.24
CA ARG A 332 3.19 -29.93 3.79
C ARG A 332 2.57 -31.29 3.43
N ALA A 333 3.12 -32.39 3.96
CA ALA A 333 2.60 -33.73 3.71
C ALA A 333 1.14 -33.88 4.19
N GLY A 334 0.83 -33.42 5.42
CA GLY A 334 -0.54 -33.42 5.93
C GLY A 334 -1.50 -32.55 5.10
N THR A 335 -1.05 -31.35 4.70
CA THR A 335 -1.83 -30.40 3.89
C THR A 335 -2.16 -30.97 2.51
N LEU A 336 -1.16 -31.55 1.82
CA LEU A 336 -1.34 -32.15 0.50
C LEU A 336 -2.20 -33.43 0.54
N ALA A 337 -2.09 -34.22 1.62
CA ALA A 337 -2.97 -35.37 1.83
C ALA A 337 -4.45 -34.97 2.03
N LEU A 338 -4.72 -33.87 2.75
CA LEU A 338 -6.09 -33.30 2.83
C LEU A 338 -6.59 -32.84 1.45
N PHE A 339 -5.74 -32.16 0.67
CA PHE A 339 -6.08 -31.69 -0.67
C PHE A 339 -6.47 -32.86 -1.60
N ASP A 340 -5.63 -33.88 -1.71
CA ASP A 340 -5.92 -35.04 -2.55
C ASP A 340 -7.18 -35.81 -2.08
N GLY A 341 -7.30 -36.05 -0.77
CA GLY A 341 -8.42 -36.78 -0.18
C GLY A 341 -9.77 -36.05 -0.24
N LEU A 342 -9.76 -34.72 -0.36
CA LEU A 342 -10.97 -33.88 -0.48
C LEU A 342 -11.18 -33.30 -1.89
N SER A 343 -10.41 -33.76 -2.89
CA SER A 343 -10.48 -33.36 -4.32
C SER A 343 -11.90 -33.36 -4.93
N ALA A 344 -12.76 -34.29 -4.49
CA ALA A 344 -14.18 -34.32 -4.87
C ALA A 344 -14.92 -33.01 -4.52
N TYR A 345 -14.55 -32.36 -3.41
CA TYR A 345 -15.24 -31.20 -2.84
C TYR A 345 -14.73 -29.85 -3.34
N HIS A 346 -13.41 -29.63 -3.42
CA HIS A 346 -12.89 -28.29 -3.75
C HIS A 346 -12.75 -28.04 -5.26
N GLY A 347 -12.27 -29.02 -6.04
CA GLY A 347 -12.14 -28.91 -7.50
C GLY A 347 -11.03 -27.99 -8.00
N LEU A 348 -9.98 -27.79 -7.20
CA LEU A 348 -8.75 -27.08 -7.60
C LEU A 348 -7.77 -28.04 -8.30
N GLY A 349 -6.81 -27.49 -9.06
CA GLY A 349 -5.91 -28.25 -9.93
C GLY A 349 -4.49 -28.42 -9.39
N LYS A 350 -3.55 -28.68 -10.31
CA LYS A 350 -2.13 -28.89 -10.01
C LYS A 350 -1.44 -27.61 -9.51
N GLU A 351 -1.76 -26.47 -10.11
CA GLU A 351 -1.14 -25.17 -9.80
C GLU A 351 -1.47 -24.75 -8.35
N GLU A 352 -2.74 -24.84 -7.95
CA GLU A 352 -3.12 -24.56 -6.56
C GLU A 352 -2.54 -25.58 -5.57
N LYS A 353 -2.31 -26.83 -5.99
CA LYS A 353 -1.64 -27.84 -5.15
C LYS A 353 -0.17 -27.52 -4.92
N GLU A 354 0.54 -27.05 -5.96
CA GLU A 354 1.94 -26.65 -5.86
C GLU A 354 2.08 -25.39 -5.00
N LEU A 355 1.19 -24.40 -5.19
CA LEU A 355 1.12 -23.20 -4.35
C LEU A 355 0.80 -23.54 -2.87
N LEU A 356 -0.13 -24.47 -2.61
CA LEU A 356 -0.43 -24.96 -1.27
C LEU A 356 0.76 -25.68 -0.61
N GLY A 357 1.52 -26.43 -1.41
CA GLY A 357 2.76 -27.08 -0.96
C GLY A 357 3.84 -26.06 -0.54
N LEU A 358 3.95 -24.94 -1.26
CA LEU A 358 4.83 -23.83 -0.90
C LEU A 358 4.34 -23.09 0.34
N ALA A 359 3.03 -22.82 0.43
CA ALA A 359 2.40 -22.20 1.60
C ALA A 359 2.68 -22.99 2.89
N ALA A 360 2.62 -24.32 2.81
CA ALA A 360 2.91 -25.20 3.94
C ALA A 360 4.40 -25.26 4.34
N LEU A 361 5.33 -25.09 3.38
CA LEU A 361 6.76 -24.98 3.68
C LEU A 361 7.12 -23.66 4.34
N LEU A 362 6.49 -22.57 3.89
CA LEU A 362 6.86 -21.20 4.22
C LEU A 362 6.04 -20.58 5.37
N GLN A 363 5.04 -21.29 5.91
CA GLN A 363 4.13 -20.77 6.95
C GLN A 363 4.83 -20.20 8.19
N ASP A 364 6.01 -20.72 8.55
CA ASP A 364 6.72 -20.32 9.76
C ASP A 364 7.78 -19.21 9.53
N ILE A 365 8.02 -18.70 8.31
CA ILE A 365 9.16 -17.78 8.03
C ILE A 365 9.13 -16.50 8.88
N GLY A 366 7.96 -15.93 9.16
CA GLY A 366 7.84 -14.75 10.04
C GLY A 366 8.13 -15.02 11.53
N SER A 367 8.21 -16.28 11.97
CA SER A 367 8.29 -16.67 13.39
C SER A 367 9.60 -16.29 14.08
N SER A 368 10.66 -16.04 13.30
CA SER A 368 11.97 -15.59 13.79
C SER A 368 12.09 -14.07 13.85
N VAL A 369 11.29 -13.33 13.07
CA VAL A 369 11.33 -11.86 12.95
C VAL A 369 10.59 -11.20 14.12
N TYR A 370 9.31 -11.53 14.32
CA TYR A 370 8.50 -10.94 15.39
C TYR A 370 7.41 -11.90 15.89
N ARG A 371 7.35 -12.10 17.21
CA ARG A 371 6.40 -13.02 17.85
C ARG A 371 5.05 -12.33 18.08
N GLY A 372 3.97 -12.98 17.66
CA GLY A 372 2.60 -12.47 17.72
C GLY A 372 2.10 -11.80 16.43
N GLU A 373 2.97 -11.57 15.44
CA GLU A 373 2.62 -11.04 14.11
C GLU A 373 3.19 -11.93 12.99
N GLU A 374 3.34 -13.23 13.24
CA GLU A 374 4.04 -14.17 12.35
C GLU A 374 3.42 -14.24 10.94
N ALA A 375 2.09 -14.06 10.84
CA ALA A 375 1.36 -14.02 9.57
C ALA A 375 1.75 -12.78 8.74
N ILE A 376 1.68 -11.59 9.34
CA ILE A 376 2.05 -10.31 8.72
C ILE A 376 3.51 -10.34 8.30
N MET A 377 4.42 -10.74 9.18
CA MET A 377 5.85 -10.85 8.84
C MET A 377 6.09 -11.82 7.68
N SER A 378 5.41 -12.97 7.64
CA SER A 378 5.53 -13.94 6.53
C SER A 378 5.02 -13.35 5.21
N ARG A 379 3.87 -12.66 5.24
CA ARG A 379 3.30 -11.92 4.09
C ARG A 379 4.29 -10.86 3.59
N GLU A 380 4.91 -10.09 4.47
CA GLU A 380 5.91 -9.08 4.07
C GLU A 380 7.21 -9.69 3.50
N ILE A 381 7.68 -10.84 4.02
CA ILE A 381 8.82 -11.58 3.45
C ILE A 381 8.51 -12.01 2.02
N LEU A 382 7.37 -12.66 1.79
CA LEU A 382 6.98 -13.16 0.47
C LEU A 382 6.91 -12.04 -0.58
N LEU A 383 6.35 -10.88 -0.24
CA LEU A 383 6.25 -9.75 -1.15
C LEU A 383 7.59 -9.04 -1.41
N THR A 384 8.60 -9.26 -0.58
CA THR A 384 9.96 -8.69 -0.75
C THR A 384 10.97 -9.68 -1.33
N HIS A 385 10.74 -10.99 -1.19
CA HIS A 385 11.63 -12.05 -1.62
C HIS A 385 10.95 -12.91 -2.70
N PRO A 386 11.07 -12.54 -3.99
CA PRO A 386 10.33 -13.22 -5.05
C PRO A 386 10.83 -14.66 -5.24
N ILE A 387 9.89 -15.60 -5.18
CA ILE A 387 10.21 -17.01 -5.26
C ILE A 387 10.35 -17.43 -6.73
N LYS A 388 11.44 -18.12 -7.01
CA LYS A 388 11.80 -18.68 -8.32
C LYS A 388 10.63 -19.42 -8.98
N GLY A 389 10.22 -18.91 -10.15
CA GLY A 389 9.18 -19.52 -10.99
C GLY A 389 7.73 -19.24 -10.61
N LEU A 390 7.45 -18.46 -9.56
CA LEU A 390 6.08 -17.98 -9.26
C LEU A 390 5.80 -16.69 -10.04
N LYS A 391 4.55 -16.50 -10.48
CA LYS A 391 4.09 -15.24 -11.08
C LYS A 391 3.67 -14.22 -10.00
N PRO A 392 3.51 -12.93 -10.33
CA PRO A 392 3.06 -11.92 -9.35
C PRO A 392 1.71 -12.25 -8.71
N ASN A 393 0.74 -12.77 -9.48
CA ASN A 393 -0.54 -13.24 -8.94
C ASN A 393 -0.38 -14.43 -7.97
N ASP A 394 0.56 -15.34 -8.22
CA ASP A 394 0.80 -16.51 -7.35
C ASP A 394 1.45 -16.06 -6.04
N LEU A 395 2.37 -15.08 -6.12
CA LEU A 395 3.03 -14.49 -4.95
C LEU A 395 2.05 -13.70 -4.06
N GLN A 396 1.15 -12.93 -4.66
CA GLN A 396 0.05 -12.26 -3.95
C GLN A 396 -0.90 -13.27 -3.30
N MET A 397 -1.26 -14.36 -4.00
CA MET A 397 -2.05 -15.44 -3.39
C MET A 397 -1.32 -16.09 -2.21
N LEU A 398 -0.01 -16.32 -2.33
CA LEU A 398 0.79 -16.94 -1.27
C LEU A 398 0.84 -16.03 -0.02
N ALA A 399 1.03 -14.73 -0.22
CA ALA A 399 0.99 -13.72 0.84
C ALA A 399 -0.40 -13.66 1.51
N LEU A 400 -1.49 -13.68 0.74
CA LEU A 400 -2.85 -13.73 1.27
C LEU A 400 -3.14 -15.04 2.04
N ILE A 401 -2.61 -16.17 1.59
CA ILE A 401 -2.74 -17.45 2.33
C ILE A 401 -2.05 -17.36 3.69
N MET A 402 -0.92 -16.65 3.81
CA MET A 402 -0.24 -16.42 5.10
C MET A 402 -1.08 -15.54 6.03
N GLU A 403 -1.59 -14.41 5.56
CA GLU A 403 -2.41 -13.52 6.40
C GLU A 403 -3.67 -14.22 6.89
N LEU A 404 -4.32 -14.99 6.02
CA LEU A 404 -5.45 -15.85 6.35
C LEU A 404 -5.12 -17.00 7.33
N GLN A 405 -3.88 -17.15 7.85
CA GLN A 405 -3.57 -18.04 8.97
C GLN A 405 -3.82 -17.41 10.35
N ASN A 406 -3.99 -16.09 10.44
CA ASN A 406 -4.25 -15.40 11.71
C ASN A 406 -5.54 -15.94 12.38
N PRO A 407 -5.48 -16.45 13.63
CA PRO A 407 -6.59 -17.12 14.29
C PRO A 407 -7.75 -16.20 14.67
N GLU A 408 -7.56 -14.88 14.65
CA GLU A 408 -8.66 -13.92 14.86
C GLU A 408 -9.61 -13.81 13.65
N ILE A 409 -9.20 -14.29 12.48
CA ILE A 409 -9.96 -14.19 11.24
C ILE A 409 -11.03 -15.29 11.19
N SER A 410 -12.18 -14.97 11.76
CA SER A 410 -13.45 -15.70 11.61
C SER A 410 -14.22 -15.27 10.36
N GLU A 411 -15.25 -16.02 9.96
CA GLU A 411 -16.18 -15.69 8.86
C GLU A 411 -16.58 -14.20 8.85
N LYS A 412 -16.99 -13.67 10.02
CA LYS A 412 -17.51 -12.31 10.18
C LYS A 412 -16.47 -11.21 10.01
N LYS A 413 -15.18 -11.56 9.94
CA LYS A 413 -14.08 -10.63 9.62
C LYS A 413 -13.53 -10.82 8.20
N LEU A 414 -14.00 -11.82 7.42
CA LEU A 414 -13.40 -12.14 6.12
C LEU A 414 -13.46 -10.97 5.13
N SER A 415 -14.59 -10.27 5.04
CA SER A 415 -14.72 -9.09 4.17
C SER A 415 -13.75 -7.99 4.61
N VAL A 416 -13.73 -7.64 5.90
CA VAL A 416 -12.82 -6.61 6.45
C VAL A 416 -11.36 -6.91 6.12
N VAL A 417 -10.89 -8.16 6.31
CA VAL A 417 -9.50 -8.53 5.97
C VAL A 417 -9.26 -8.45 4.46
N LEU A 418 -10.16 -8.98 3.63
CA LEU A 418 -9.99 -8.97 2.18
C LEU A 418 -10.09 -7.55 1.58
N GLU A 419 -10.78 -6.64 2.27
CA GLU A 419 -10.88 -5.20 1.94
C GLU A 419 -9.64 -4.40 2.38
N GLU A 420 -9.12 -4.63 3.59
CA GLU A 420 -7.95 -3.90 4.12
C GLU A 420 -6.64 -4.20 3.35
N GLU A 421 -6.53 -5.40 2.78
CA GLU A 421 -5.26 -5.95 2.29
C GLU A 421 -4.85 -5.53 0.86
N ASN A 422 -5.77 -4.93 0.08
CA ASN A 422 -5.58 -4.46 -1.30
C ASN A 422 -4.62 -5.29 -2.19
N THR A 423 -4.86 -6.60 -2.26
CA THR A 423 -3.92 -7.58 -2.85
C THR A 423 -3.78 -7.52 -4.38
N GLY A 424 -4.61 -6.74 -5.08
CA GLY A 424 -4.73 -6.77 -6.55
C GLY A 424 -5.30 -8.08 -7.13
N LEU A 425 -5.61 -9.07 -6.28
CA LEU A 425 -6.19 -10.34 -6.69
C LEU A 425 -7.67 -10.18 -6.99
N SER A 426 -8.13 -10.72 -8.11
CA SER A 426 -9.58 -10.78 -8.39
C SER A 426 -10.30 -11.81 -7.49
N PRO A 427 -11.63 -11.68 -7.32
CA PRO A 427 -12.43 -12.60 -6.51
C PRO A 427 -12.22 -14.09 -6.80
N ALA A 428 -11.89 -14.50 -8.03
CA ALA A 428 -11.47 -15.88 -8.31
C ALA A 428 -10.25 -16.30 -7.48
N PHE A 429 -9.16 -15.53 -7.53
CA PHE A 429 -7.91 -15.86 -6.85
C PHE A 429 -7.99 -15.68 -5.33
N GLN A 430 -8.72 -14.67 -4.85
CA GLN A 430 -9.02 -14.53 -3.42
C GLN A 430 -9.81 -15.74 -2.89
N ASN A 431 -10.80 -16.22 -3.64
CA ASN A 431 -11.58 -17.41 -3.28
C ASN A 431 -10.74 -18.70 -3.29
N LYS A 432 -9.82 -18.85 -4.26
CA LYS A 432 -8.81 -19.94 -4.26
C LYS A 432 -7.92 -19.86 -3.02
N ALA A 433 -7.34 -18.69 -2.73
CA ALA A 433 -6.49 -18.46 -1.56
C ALA A 433 -7.23 -18.80 -0.25
N LEU A 434 -8.51 -18.45 -0.12
CA LEU A 434 -9.35 -18.76 1.03
C LEU A 434 -9.58 -20.28 1.21
N ILE A 435 -9.75 -21.04 0.12
CA ILE A 435 -9.83 -22.51 0.16
C ILE A 435 -8.48 -23.11 0.56
N LEU A 436 -7.36 -22.60 0.02
CA LEU A 436 -6.01 -23.06 0.36
C LEU A 436 -5.64 -22.76 1.82
N ALA A 437 -6.03 -21.59 2.33
CA ALA A 437 -5.87 -21.23 3.73
C ALA A 437 -6.65 -22.17 4.67
N ALA A 438 -7.83 -22.65 4.26
CA ALA A 438 -8.60 -23.63 5.05
C ALA A 438 -7.85 -24.96 5.23
N PHE A 439 -7.21 -25.48 4.18
CA PHE A 439 -6.36 -26.67 4.28
C PHE A 439 -5.18 -26.46 5.25
N LEU A 440 -4.48 -25.33 5.10
CA LEU A 440 -3.29 -25.03 5.91
C LEU A 440 -3.63 -24.80 7.40
N ARG A 441 -4.76 -24.15 7.70
CA ARG A 441 -5.28 -24.00 9.06
C ARG A 441 -5.48 -25.37 9.74
N ILE A 442 -6.09 -26.33 9.03
CA ILE A 442 -6.36 -27.69 9.53
C ILE A 442 -5.05 -28.48 9.72
N ALA A 443 -4.03 -28.26 8.89
CA ALA A 443 -2.76 -28.99 8.98
C ALA A 443 -1.83 -28.49 10.11
N ASN A 444 -1.75 -27.19 10.38
CA ASN A 444 -0.76 -26.60 11.30
C ASN A 444 -1.11 -26.75 12.81
N LEU A 445 -1.37 -27.97 13.29
CA LEU A 445 -1.91 -28.23 14.65
C LEU A 445 -0.88 -28.12 15.80
N SER A 446 0.26 -27.46 15.57
CA SER A 446 1.47 -27.49 16.40
C SER A 446 1.26 -27.25 17.91
N ASP A 447 1.81 -28.15 18.74
CA ASP A 447 2.30 -27.86 20.10
C ASP A 447 3.83 -28.11 20.14
N LYS A 448 4.62 -27.41 19.30
CA LYS A 448 6.11 -27.43 19.33
C LYS A 448 6.79 -28.81 19.16
N GLY A 449 6.08 -29.83 18.69
CA GLY A 449 6.62 -31.17 18.44
C GLY A 449 6.98 -31.41 16.97
N ALA A 450 8.00 -32.22 16.71
CA ALA A 450 8.44 -32.56 15.36
C ALA A 450 7.58 -33.65 14.68
N GLN A 451 6.96 -34.53 15.46
CA GLN A 451 6.19 -35.67 14.96
C GLN A 451 4.89 -35.23 14.26
N GLY A 452 4.89 -35.31 12.94
CA GLY A 452 3.72 -35.04 12.11
C GLY A 452 2.57 -36.04 12.29
N PHE A 453 1.40 -35.66 11.79
CA PHE A 453 0.25 -36.55 11.61
C PHE A 453 -0.12 -36.59 10.12
N LEU A 454 -0.61 -37.74 9.65
CA LEU A 454 -0.93 -37.94 8.24
C LEU A 454 -2.39 -38.40 8.09
N PRO A 455 -3.25 -37.62 7.41
CA PRO A 455 -4.53 -38.11 6.90
C PRO A 455 -4.32 -39.28 5.95
N SER A 456 -4.89 -40.44 6.24
CA SER A 456 -4.62 -41.68 5.49
C SER A 456 -5.85 -42.27 4.79
N ARG A 457 -7.04 -42.07 5.34
CA ARG A 457 -8.28 -42.61 4.77
C ARG A 457 -9.44 -41.64 4.96
N PHE A 458 -10.17 -41.43 3.87
CA PHE A 458 -11.30 -40.52 3.78
C PHE A 458 -12.57 -41.34 3.54
N ARG A 459 -13.62 -41.10 4.32
CA ARG A 459 -14.92 -41.79 4.22
C ARG A 459 -16.02 -40.76 4.10
N GLN A 460 -16.65 -40.68 2.93
CA GLN A 460 -17.80 -39.81 2.72
C GLN A 460 -19.05 -40.40 3.39
N LEU A 461 -19.71 -39.59 4.22
CA LEU A 461 -21.04 -39.81 4.78
C LEU A 461 -21.97 -38.67 4.32
N GLU A 462 -23.24 -38.72 4.73
CA GLU A 462 -24.18 -37.63 4.47
C GLU A 462 -23.79 -36.39 5.30
N GLY A 463 -23.51 -35.27 4.62
CA GLY A 463 -23.08 -34.00 5.23
C GLY A 463 -21.72 -34.01 5.96
N THR A 464 -21.01 -35.14 6.02
CA THR A 464 -19.78 -35.32 6.82
C THR A 464 -18.74 -36.14 6.07
N VAL A 465 -17.45 -35.82 6.23
CA VAL A 465 -16.33 -36.71 5.87
C VAL A 465 -15.63 -37.15 7.15
N GLU A 466 -15.53 -38.47 7.37
CA GLU A 466 -14.66 -39.02 8.41
C GLU A 466 -13.25 -39.23 7.84
N ILE A 467 -12.25 -38.68 8.54
CA ILE A 467 -10.84 -38.73 8.17
C ILE A 467 -10.09 -39.52 9.25
N GLU A 468 -9.38 -40.57 8.86
CA GLU A 468 -8.49 -41.33 9.74
C GLU A 468 -7.10 -40.69 9.74
N LEU A 469 -6.58 -40.40 10.93
CA LEU A 469 -5.25 -39.86 11.17
C LEU A 469 -4.30 -40.96 11.65
N LEU A 470 -3.13 -41.02 11.01
CA LEU A 470 -1.93 -41.70 11.50
C LEU A 470 -1.06 -40.72 12.30
N GLY A 471 -0.39 -41.23 13.35
CA GLY A 471 0.55 -40.47 14.16
C GLY A 471 0.37 -40.66 15.68
N PRO A 472 1.30 -40.12 16.48
CA PRO A 472 1.17 -40.05 17.94
C PRO A 472 0.05 -39.08 18.35
N ASP A 473 -0.50 -39.27 19.56
CA ASP A 473 -1.56 -38.43 20.15
C ASP A 473 -2.78 -38.15 19.24
N ALA A 474 -3.05 -39.04 18.26
CA ALA A 474 -4.04 -38.84 17.21
C ALA A 474 -5.45 -38.44 17.68
N GLU A 475 -5.86 -38.78 18.91
CA GLU A 475 -7.14 -38.33 19.49
C GLU A 475 -7.11 -36.85 19.94
N LYS A 476 -6.00 -36.38 20.52
CA LYS A 476 -5.79 -34.96 20.84
C LYS A 476 -5.64 -34.15 19.54
N THR A 477 -4.92 -34.70 18.57
CA THR A 477 -4.72 -34.11 17.25
C THR A 477 -6.03 -34.01 16.47
N ALA A 478 -6.86 -35.06 16.47
CA ALA A 478 -8.20 -35.02 15.88
C ALA A 478 -9.07 -33.90 16.46
N LYS A 479 -9.13 -33.79 17.80
CA LYS A 479 -9.89 -32.73 18.49
C LYS A 479 -9.34 -31.31 18.23
N LYS A 480 -8.09 -31.17 17.79
CA LYS A 480 -7.53 -29.91 17.27
C LYS A 480 -7.93 -29.67 15.81
N ALA A 481 -7.90 -30.70 14.97
CA ALA A 481 -8.29 -30.63 13.56
C ALA A 481 -9.76 -30.22 13.40
N GLU A 482 -10.67 -30.83 14.18
CA GLU A 482 -12.11 -30.48 14.21
C GLU A 482 -12.38 -29.05 14.69
N LYS A 483 -11.47 -28.45 15.48
CA LYS A 483 -11.55 -27.04 15.90
C LYS A 483 -10.97 -26.07 14.87
N ARG A 484 -10.38 -26.58 13.79
CA ARG A 484 -9.82 -25.75 12.70
C ARG A 484 -10.45 -26.03 11.34
N SER A 485 -11.34 -27.02 11.25
CA SER A 485 -12.20 -27.21 10.10
C SER A 485 -13.28 -26.14 9.95
N GLU A 486 -13.49 -25.24 10.92
CA GLU A 486 -14.54 -24.20 10.89
C GLU A 486 -14.65 -23.46 9.55
N LEU A 487 -13.52 -23.01 8.97
CA LEU A 487 -13.49 -22.35 7.67
C LEU A 487 -13.86 -23.29 6.50
N TRP A 488 -13.44 -24.57 6.56
CA TRP A 488 -13.85 -25.59 5.59
C TRP A 488 -15.34 -25.91 5.70
N GLU A 489 -15.85 -26.12 6.91
CA GLU A 489 -17.25 -26.46 7.17
C GLU A 489 -18.18 -25.34 6.71
N TYR A 490 -17.77 -24.08 6.89
CA TYR A 490 -18.42 -22.91 6.31
C TYR A 490 -18.40 -22.93 4.77
N LEU A 491 -17.21 -23.01 4.14
CA LEU A 491 -17.07 -22.91 2.69
C LEU A 491 -17.79 -24.04 1.93
N PHE A 492 -17.77 -25.26 2.45
CA PHE A 492 -18.27 -26.45 1.74
C PHE A 492 -19.56 -27.04 2.32
N SER A 493 -20.10 -26.47 3.40
CA SER A 493 -21.29 -26.99 4.10
C SER A 493 -21.14 -28.47 4.50
N THR A 494 -19.91 -28.93 4.72
CA THR A 494 -19.53 -30.33 4.87
C THR A 494 -18.66 -30.47 6.11
N LYS A 495 -19.15 -31.19 7.13
CA LYS A 495 -18.43 -31.39 8.38
C LYS A 495 -17.19 -32.27 8.18
N LEU A 496 -16.07 -31.93 8.82
CA LEU A 496 -14.94 -32.85 8.94
C LEU A 496 -14.94 -33.46 10.34
N ARG A 497 -14.91 -34.79 10.42
CA ARG A 497 -14.68 -35.52 11.67
C ARG A 497 -13.33 -36.22 11.57
N PHE A 498 -12.51 -36.09 12.60
CA PHE A 498 -11.19 -36.71 12.64
C PHE A 498 -11.18 -37.87 13.64
N THR A 499 -10.58 -38.99 13.25
CA THR A 499 -10.54 -40.22 14.05
C THR A 499 -9.14 -40.83 14.03
N LYS A 500 -8.79 -41.61 15.05
CA LYS A 500 -7.55 -42.40 15.06
C LYS A 500 -7.75 -43.64 14.17
N ALA A 501 -6.81 -43.91 13.26
CA ALA A 501 -6.77 -45.14 12.48
C ALA A 501 -6.77 -46.37 13.40
N ARG A 502 -7.56 -47.41 13.05
CA ARG A 502 -7.89 -48.51 13.99
C ARG A 502 -6.85 -49.62 14.08
N GLU A 503 -5.94 -49.73 13.11
CA GLU A 503 -4.92 -50.76 13.03
C GLU A 503 -3.55 -50.11 12.78
N PRO A 504 -2.46 -50.62 13.38
CA PRO A 504 -1.12 -50.25 12.96
C PRO A 504 -0.86 -50.86 11.58
N LEU A 505 -0.53 -50.01 10.60
CA LEU A 505 0.11 -50.48 9.36
C LEU A 505 1.40 -51.22 9.72
N GLU A 506 1.70 -52.30 8.99
CA GLU A 506 2.94 -53.05 9.22
C GLU A 506 4.16 -52.12 9.03
N SER A 507 5.17 -52.28 9.89
CA SER A 507 6.18 -51.25 10.15
C SER A 507 7.20 -51.02 9.02
N GLY A 508 6.95 -51.51 7.81
CA GLY A 508 7.77 -51.26 6.62
C GLY A 508 7.21 -50.18 5.67
N ASP A 509 5.90 -49.90 5.69
CA ASP A 509 5.30 -48.96 4.74
C ASP A 509 5.47 -47.49 5.15
N LEU A 510 5.54 -47.20 6.45
CA LEU A 510 5.80 -45.84 6.94
C LEU A 510 7.24 -45.39 6.66
N GLU A 511 8.21 -46.30 6.86
CA GLU A 511 9.61 -46.03 6.50
C GLU A 511 9.77 -45.92 4.98
N ARG A 512 9.16 -46.81 4.17
CA ARG A 512 9.17 -46.66 2.69
C ARG A 512 8.56 -45.34 2.20
N ALA A 513 7.48 -44.87 2.81
CA ALA A 513 6.86 -43.60 2.44
C ALA A 513 7.77 -42.39 2.75
N LEU A 514 8.59 -42.48 3.80
CA LEU A 514 9.47 -41.39 4.25
C LEU A 514 10.87 -41.47 3.61
N GLU A 515 11.46 -42.65 3.43
CA GLU A 515 12.79 -42.83 2.83
C GLU A 515 12.83 -42.47 1.33
N ILE A 516 11.73 -42.68 0.59
CA ILE A 516 11.62 -42.21 -0.81
C ILE A 516 11.63 -40.66 -0.88
N ALA A 517 11.25 -39.97 0.20
CA ALA A 517 11.25 -38.51 0.29
C ALA A 517 12.51 -37.90 0.94
N SER A 518 13.32 -38.68 1.68
CA SER A 518 14.37 -38.17 2.58
C SER A 518 15.77 -38.76 2.32
N GLY A 519 16.22 -38.70 1.06
CA GLY A 519 17.49 -39.31 0.66
C GLY A 519 18.76 -38.65 1.20
N ARG A 520 19.24 -39.07 2.39
CA ARG A 520 20.68 -39.39 2.66
C ARG A 520 20.94 -39.98 4.06
N ALA A 521 22.00 -40.81 4.12
CA ALA A 521 22.47 -41.48 5.33
C ALA A 521 23.23 -40.56 6.30
N SER A 522 23.39 -41.00 7.55
CA SER A 522 24.07 -40.28 8.64
C SER A 522 25.21 -41.08 9.27
N GLU A 523 26.26 -40.39 9.73
CA GLU A 523 27.23 -40.90 10.71
C GLU A 523 27.49 -39.86 11.81
N LYS A 524 27.98 -40.32 12.98
CA LYS A 524 27.93 -39.56 14.25
C LYS A 524 29.31 -39.20 14.81
N LYS A 525 29.35 -38.12 15.59
CA LYS A 525 30.44 -37.75 16.52
C LYS A 525 30.55 -38.76 17.68
N PRO A 526 31.62 -38.69 18.50
CA PRO A 526 31.41 -38.09 19.84
C PRO A 526 32.51 -37.09 20.29
N ARG A 527 32.37 -36.60 21.54
CA ARG A 527 33.27 -35.67 22.27
C ARG A 527 34.26 -36.42 23.17
N GLU A 528 35.20 -35.68 23.77
CA GLU A 528 35.57 -35.85 25.19
C GLU A 528 35.88 -34.47 25.84
N GLU A 529 36.16 -34.41 27.15
CA GLU A 529 36.09 -33.20 28.02
C GLU A 529 37.33 -33.06 28.95
N ARG A 530 37.30 -32.11 29.92
CA ARG A 530 38.20 -31.89 31.11
C ARG A 530 39.46 -31.01 30.92
N GLU A 531 40.09 -30.38 31.93
CA GLU A 531 39.75 -29.87 33.30
C GLU A 531 40.94 -28.98 33.79
N GLU A 532 40.68 -27.96 34.65
CA GLU A 532 41.56 -27.41 35.75
C GLU A 532 43.02 -26.90 35.47
N ALA A 533 43.71 -26.06 36.28
CA ALA A 533 43.39 -25.05 37.33
C ALA A 533 44.66 -24.20 37.70
N GLU A 534 44.54 -23.22 38.63
CA GLU A 534 45.61 -22.57 39.49
C GLU A 534 46.73 -21.74 38.79
N GLU A 535 47.56 -20.84 39.37
CA GLU A 535 47.74 -20.01 40.61
C GLU A 535 48.79 -18.89 40.26
N GLU A 536 49.17 -17.80 40.97
CA GLU A 536 48.66 -16.86 42.01
C GLU A 536 49.65 -15.63 42.08
N ALA A 537 49.42 -14.62 42.95
CA ALA A 537 50.42 -13.79 43.67
C ALA A 537 51.24 -12.70 42.90
N GLU A 538 51.68 -11.54 43.48
CA GLU A 538 51.31 -10.77 44.69
C GLU A 538 51.91 -9.32 44.69
N GLU A 539 51.74 -8.56 45.79
CA GLU A 539 52.55 -7.41 46.30
C GLU A 539 52.52 -5.97 45.69
N LYS A 540 51.56 -5.17 46.20
CA LYS A 540 51.74 -3.98 47.11
C LYS A 540 52.64 -2.75 46.76
N GLY A 541 52.03 -1.55 46.83
CA GLY A 541 52.63 -0.30 47.37
C GLY A 541 52.24 1.02 46.67
N GLY A 542 52.05 2.19 47.32
CA GLY A 542 51.89 2.50 48.76
C GLY A 542 51.88 4.01 49.14
N LYS A 543 50.97 4.41 50.05
CA LYS A 543 50.94 5.65 50.90
C LYS A 543 50.59 7.06 50.32
N LYS A 544 49.32 7.44 50.53
CA LYS A 544 48.81 8.59 51.33
C LYS A 544 49.58 9.94 51.38
N ARG A 545 48.90 11.05 51.02
CA ARG A 545 48.52 12.24 51.86
C ARG A 545 47.99 13.40 50.97
N ARG A 546 47.20 14.41 51.41
CA ARG A 546 45.93 14.54 52.19
C ARG A 546 45.77 16.03 52.61
N GLY A 547 44.80 16.76 52.02
CA GLY A 547 44.30 18.07 52.50
C GLY A 547 44.92 19.33 51.86
N LYS A 548 44.33 20.54 51.98
CA LYS A 548 43.00 20.96 52.51
C LYS A 548 42.74 22.46 52.15
N VAL A 549 41.49 22.92 52.33
CA VAL A 549 41.03 24.33 52.55
C VAL A 549 40.77 25.21 51.30
N GLU A 550 39.49 25.61 51.19
CA GLU A 550 38.88 26.94 50.88
C GLU A 550 39.74 28.03 50.16
N ASP A 551 39.22 28.90 49.28
CA ASP A 551 38.08 29.83 49.48
C ASP A 551 37.80 30.69 48.20
N LYS A 552 36.80 31.58 48.23
CA LYS A 552 36.56 32.80 47.40
C LYS A 552 35.98 32.64 45.99
N THR A 553 34.69 32.36 46.01
CA THR A 553 33.60 33.18 45.41
C THR A 553 33.91 34.69 45.26
N GLU A 554 33.04 35.44 44.57
CA GLU A 554 33.04 36.92 44.50
C GLU A 554 34.13 37.61 43.65
N LYS A 555 34.20 37.28 42.35
CA LYS A 555 34.78 38.23 41.34
C LYS A 555 34.42 38.03 39.86
N ARG A 556 33.50 37.11 39.51
CA ARG A 556 33.25 36.72 38.10
C ARG A 556 31.89 37.09 37.51
N ILE A 557 30.98 37.69 38.29
CA ILE A 557 29.59 37.93 37.88
C ILE A 557 29.48 38.92 36.70
N GLU A 558 30.27 40.00 36.68
CA GLU A 558 30.13 41.07 35.69
C GLU A 558 30.70 40.77 34.29
N LYS A 559 31.53 39.73 34.14
CA LYS A 559 32.11 39.34 32.84
C LYS A 559 31.30 38.29 32.06
N LYS A 560 30.16 37.81 32.59
CA LYS A 560 29.36 36.74 31.95
C LYS A 560 28.37 37.24 30.88
N LYS A 561 28.21 38.56 30.69
CA LYS A 561 27.15 39.15 29.82
C LYS A 561 27.51 39.38 28.34
N ARG A 562 28.71 38.99 27.90
CA ARG A 562 29.13 38.95 26.48
C ARG A 562 30.08 37.78 26.23
N LYS A 563 29.57 36.74 25.57
CA LYS A 563 30.34 35.78 24.75
C LYS A 563 29.45 35.36 23.58
N GLU A 564 30.05 35.23 22.40
CA GLU A 564 29.36 35.08 21.13
C GLU A 564 28.64 33.73 20.99
N THR A 565 27.49 33.78 20.31
CA THR A 565 26.78 32.62 19.76
C THR A 565 27.53 32.08 18.54
N GLN A 566 28.64 31.38 18.75
CA GLN A 566 29.28 30.57 17.73
C GLN A 566 28.74 29.13 17.75
N LYS A 567 28.65 28.50 16.56
CA LYS A 567 28.52 27.05 16.40
C LYS A 567 29.70 26.41 17.16
N PHE A 568 29.42 25.70 18.24
CA PHE A 568 30.47 25.24 19.14
C PHE A 568 31.20 24.03 18.54
N THR A 569 32.51 23.96 18.75
CA THR A 569 33.34 22.82 18.34
C THR A 569 33.27 21.73 19.40
N VAL A 570 33.20 20.47 18.97
CA VAL A 570 33.34 19.28 19.84
C VAL A 570 34.81 18.83 19.85
N SER A 571 35.25 18.21 20.94
CA SER A 571 36.57 17.57 21.08
C SER A 571 36.42 16.04 21.24
N PRO A 572 37.37 15.20 20.75
CA PRO A 572 37.35 13.75 21.01
C PRO A 572 37.38 13.39 22.51
N GLU A 573 37.91 14.28 23.36
CA GLU A 573 37.99 14.12 24.82
C GLU A 573 36.78 14.69 25.59
N ASP A 574 35.84 15.37 24.91
CA ASP A 574 34.61 15.87 25.56
C ASP A 574 33.75 14.69 26.05
N SER A 575 33.00 14.88 27.15
CA SER A 575 32.00 13.90 27.57
C SER A 575 30.70 14.04 26.77
N MET A 576 30.04 12.91 26.51
CA MET A 576 28.76 12.87 25.79
C MET A 576 27.69 13.78 26.41
N ALA A 577 27.59 13.79 27.75
CA ALA A 577 26.67 14.68 28.46
C ALA A 577 27.01 16.18 28.29
N PHE A 578 28.31 16.53 28.22
CA PHE A 578 28.72 17.91 27.92
C PHE A 578 28.35 18.30 26.49
N VAL A 579 28.61 17.43 25.49
CA VAL A 579 28.19 17.69 24.10
C VAL A 579 26.67 17.86 24.01
N ALA A 580 25.89 17.00 24.67
CA ALA A 580 24.43 17.12 24.74
C ALA A 580 23.99 18.47 25.32
N HIS A 581 24.56 18.92 26.44
CA HIS A 581 24.30 20.24 27.03
C HIS A 581 24.53 21.38 26.04
N ARG A 582 25.68 21.36 25.35
CA ARG A 582 26.02 22.37 24.34
C ARG A 582 25.03 22.37 23.18
N ILE A 583 24.55 21.20 22.74
CA ILE A 583 23.48 21.09 21.73
C ILE A 583 22.16 21.68 22.25
N PHE A 584 21.69 21.27 23.43
CA PHE A 584 20.43 21.77 23.98
C PHE A 584 20.45 23.29 24.16
N THR A 585 21.48 23.85 24.78
CA THR A 585 21.61 25.30 24.97
C THR A 585 21.63 26.04 23.64
N TYR A 586 22.36 25.54 22.63
CA TYR A 586 22.37 26.15 21.30
C TYR A 586 20.98 26.09 20.64
N GLN A 587 20.39 24.91 20.53
CA GLN A 587 19.11 24.72 19.82
C GLN A 587 17.94 25.42 20.54
N PHE A 588 17.93 25.44 21.88
CA PHE A 588 16.95 26.21 22.65
C PHE A 588 17.09 27.72 22.37
N SER A 589 18.32 28.25 22.23
CA SER A 589 18.50 29.65 21.84
C SER A 589 17.97 29.97 20.43
N GLN A 590 18.06 29.03 19.48
CA GLN A 590 17.46 29.19 18.14
C GLN A 590 15.93 29.18 18.23
N MET A 591 15.34 28.22 18.96
CA MET A 591 13.89 28.14 19.17
C MET A 591 13.33 29.46 19.75
N LEU A 592 14.04 30.09 20.70
CA LEU A 592 13.64 31.37 21.29
C LEU A 592 13.86 32.58 20.35
N ALA A 593 14.84 32.54 19.45
CA ALA A 593 15.05 33.59 18.46
C ALA A 593 13.89 33.65 17.46
N HIS A 594 13.49 32.49 16.92
CA HIS A 594 12.49 32.35 15.88
C HIS A 594 11.03 32.41 16.38
N GLU A 595 10.79 32.32 17.69
CA GLU A 595 9.44 32.44 18.28
C GLU A 595 8.73 33.74 17.87
N LYS A 596 9.46 34.86 17.79
CA LYS A 596 8.87 36.15 17.44
C LYS A 596 8.41 36.21 15.98
N GLY A 597 9.16 35.63 15.06
CA GLY A 597 8.78 35.51 13.65
C GLY A 597 7.62 34.53 13.47
N THR A 598 7.68 33.37 14.13
CA THR A 598 6.62 32.35 14.16
C THR A 598 5.27 32.95 14.60
N ARG A 599 5.27 33.74 15.69
CA ARG A 599 4.09 34.45 16.19
C ARG A 599 3.56 35.47 15.18
N LYS A 600 4.44 36.26 14.55
CA LYS A 600 4.08 37.20 13.48
C LYS A 600 3.43 36.51 12.28
N GLY A 601 3.99 35.38 11.82
CA GLY A 601 3.53 34.68 10.61
C GLY A 601 3.82 35.41 9.30
N GLU A 602 4.71 36.41 9.32
CA GLU A 602 5.12 37.20 8.15
C GLU A 602 6.06 36.42 7.21
N ASP A 603 6.78 35.43 7.75
CA ASP A 603 7.68 34.53 7.04
C ASP A 603 7.43 33.10 7.55
N ILE A 604 7.31 32.14 6.63
CA ILE A 604 7.08 30.72 6.94
C ILE A 604 8.36 30.02 7.40
N GLU A 605 9.54 30.56 7.10
CA GLU A 605 10.83 29.96 7.50
C GLU A 605 11.17 30.24 8.97
N GLU A 606 10.64 31.29 9.59
CA GLU A 606 10.71 31.48 11.05
C GLU A 606 10.02 30.31 11.79
N LEU A 607 8.87 29.86 11.28
CA LEU A 607 8.17 28.66 11.77
C LEU A 607 8.93 27.37 11.40
N HIS A 608 9.62 27.34 10.25
CA HIS A 608 10.50 26.22 9.88
C HIS A 608 11.64 26.06 10.88
N ASP A 609 12.42 27.11 11.12
CA ASP A 609 13.61 27.07 11.97
C ASP A 609 13.26 26.84 13.44
N MET A 610 12.14 27.40 13.93
CA MET A 610 11.63 27.06 15.27
C MET A 610 11.26 25.57 15.37
N ARG A 611 10.61 24.98 14.36
CA ARG A 611 10.34 23.53 14.27
C ARG A 611 11.63 22.71 14.15
N VAL A 612 12.63 23.16 13.39
CA VAL A 612 13.93 22.49 13.25
C VAL A 612 14.68 22.46 14.56
N ALA A 613 14.77 23.58 15.29
CA ALA A 613 15.41 23.65 16.60
C ALA A 613 14.82 22.64 17.60
N VAL A 614 13.49 22.56 17.68
CA VAL A 614 12.80 21.57 18.53
C VAL A 614 13.03 20.13 18.05
N ARG A 615 13.01 19.89 16.73
CA ARG A 615 13.33 18.57 16.14
C ARG A 615 14.77 18.15 16.42
N ARG A 616 15.75 19.07 16.42
CA ARG A 616 17.16 18.79 16.73
C ARG A 616 17.38 18.50 18.21
N MET A 617 16.69 19.21 19.13
CA MET A 617 16.71 18.85 20.55
C MET A 617 16.15 17.44 20.78
N ARG A 618 15.00 17.10 20.18
CA ARG A 618 14.43 15.74 20.25
C ARG A 618 15.25 14.66 19.53
N ALA A 619 16.18 15.03 18.66
CA ALA A 619 17.13 14.09 18.06
C ALA A 619 18.32 13.85 18.99
N ALA A 620 18.85 14.90 19.62
CA ALA A 620 19.93 14.79 20.59
C ALA A 620 19.55 13.83 21.73
N THR A 621 18.32 13.90 22.25
CA THR A 621 17.87 13.02 23.34
C THR A 621 17.98 11.52 22.97
N ILE A 622 17.84 11.16 21.70
CA ILE A 622 17.95 9.77 21.20
C ILE A 622 19.42 9.37 20.91
N VAL A 623 20.30 10.35 20.68
CA VAL A 623 21.75 10.13 20.45
C VAL A 623 22.53 10.06 21.77
N PHE A 624 22.05 10.73 22.81
CA PHE A 624 22.74 10.90 24.09
C PHE A 624 22.07 10.17 25.29
N ASP A 625 20.99 9.43 25.07
CA ASP A 625 20.12 8.85 26.12
C ASP A 625 20.90 8.12 27.24
N GLU A 626 21.84 7.23 26.89
CA GLU A 626 22.66 6.44 27.82
C GLU A 626 23.55 7.27 28.77
N TYR A 627 23.71 8.58 28.51
CA TYR A 627 24.58 9.49 29.25
C TYR A 627 23.79 10.52 30.07
N LEU A 628 22.46 10.52 29.98
CA LEU A 628 21.58 11.54 30.54
C LEU A 628 20.48 10.95 31.43
N ASP A 629 20.08 11.71 32.44
CA ASP A 629 19.02 11.33 33.37
C ASP A 629 17.65 11.51 32.70
N SER A 630 17.10 10.40 32.20
CA SER A 630 15.84 10.39 31.45
C SER A 630 14.62 10.75 32.30
N GLU A 631 14.60 10.42 33.60
CA GLU A 631 13.53 10.83 34.52
C GLU A 631 13.48 12.35 34.69
N LYS A 632 14.65 13.00 34.79
CA LYS A 632 14.75 14.46 34.87
C LYS A 632 14.51 15.16 33.54
N LEU A 633 14.85 14.55 32.40
CA LEU A 633 14.60 15.12 31.07
C LEU A 633 13.13 15.04 30.65
N GLU A 634 12.43 13.96 30.98
CA GLU A 634 11.08 13.66 30.46
C GLU A 634 10.01 14.77 30.67
N PRO A 635 9.99 15.56 31.76
CA PRO A 635 9.14 16.75 31.88
C PRO A 635 9.39 17.78 30.77
N HIS A 636 10.65 17.98 30.38
CA HIS A 636 11.06 18.91 29.32
C HIS A 636 10.85 18.29 27.92
N LEU A 637 11.02 16.97 27.75
CA LEU A 637 10.64 16.25 26.52
C LEU A 637 9.14 16.38 26.23
N LYS A 638 8.30 16.24 27.27
CA LYS A 638 6.86 16.51 27.20
C LYS A 638 6.56 17.97 26.83
N GLY A 639 7.42 18.93 27.19
CA GLY A 639 7.38 20.31 26.71
C GLY A 639 7.66 20.42 25.21
N LEU A 640 8.85 19.98 24.77
CA LEU A 640 9.28 19.96 23.37
C LEU A 640 8.29 19.24 22.44
N LYS A 641 7.70 18.11 22.88
CA LYS A 641 6.67 17.38 22.12
C LYS A 641 5.42 18.23 21.89
N ARG A 642 4.96 18.98 22.91
CA ARG A 642 3.79 19.88 22.79
C ARG A 642 4.10 21.08 21.89
N THR A 643 5.27 21.70 22.05
CA THR A 643 5.68 22.83 21.20
C THR A 643 5.75 22.43 19.73
N LEU A 644 6.33 21.26 19.42
CA LEU A 644 6.35 20.74 18.05
C LEU A 644 4.96 20.38 17.51
N GLY A 645 4.07 19.89 18.37
CA GLY A 645 2.69 19.54 18.00
C GLY A 645 1.80 20.74 17.71
N ALA A 646 1.90 21.81 18.51
CA ALA A 646 1.18 23.06 18.29
C ALA A 646 1.63 23.76 17.00
N MET A 647 2.94 23.73 16.71
CA MET A 647 3.48 24.15 15.41
C MET A 647 3.20 23.14 14.26
N GLY A 648 2.41 22.09 14.51
CA GLY A 648 2.17 20.96 13.61
C GLY A 648 1.46 21.38 12.32
N GLY A 649 0.13 21.53 12.41
CA GLY A 649 -0.75 21.75 11.26
C GLY A 649 -0.35 22.95 10.40
N VAL A 650 0.04 24.08 11.00
CA VAL A 650 0.37 25.32 10.27
C VAL A 650 1.46 25.09 9.20
N ARG A 651 2.61 24.50 9.57
CA ARG A 651 3.70 24.28 8.60
C ARG A 651 3.45 23.09 7.69
N ASP A 652 2.64 22.12 8.11
CA ASP A 652 2.29 20.99 7.27
C ASP A 652 1.33 21.46 6.14
N LEU A 653 0.45 22.43 6.44
CA LEU A 653 -0.36 23.18 5.47
C LEU A 653 0.48 24.15 4.61
N ASP A 654 1.44 24.90 5.19
CA ASP A 654 2.36 25.75 4.43
C ASP A 654 3.10 24.95 3.35
N VAL A 655 3.68 23.79 3.70
CA VAL A 655 4.43 22.93 2.77
C VAL A 655 3.52 22.33 1.70
N PHE A 656 2.31 21.91 2.06
CA PHE A 656 1.35 21.40 1.08
C PHE A 656 0.97 22.48 0.06
N ARG A 657 0.70 23.71 0.55
CA ARG A 657 0.39 24.88 -0.29
C ARG A 657 1.59 25.26 -1.16
N GLU A 658 2.80 25.26 -0.63
CA GLU A 658 4.05 25.55 -1.37
C GLU A 658 4.24 24.56 -2.54
N LYS A 659 3.99 23.26 -2.31
CA LYS A 659 4.04 22.22 -3.37
C LYS A 659 2.92 22.40 -4.41
N ALA A 660 1.70 22.80 -3.99
CA ALA A 660 0.58 23.08 -4.89
C ALA A 660 0.79 24.36 -5.74
N GLU A 661 1.27 25.45 -5.15
CA GLU A 661 1.66 26.67 -5.88
C GLU A 661 2.85 26.42 -6.82
N THR A 662 3.73 25.48 -6.49
CA THR A 662 4.83 25.06 -7.37
C THR A 662 4.32 24.26 -8.56
N TYR A 663 3.34 23.35 -8.36
CA TYR A 663 2.64 22.68 -9.45
C TYR A 663 1.96 23.67 -10.42
N LEU A 664 1.23 24.67 -9.91
CA LEU A 664 0.60 25.68 -10.78
C LEU A 664 1.60 26.45 -11.65
N LYS A 665 2.80 26.73 -11.14
CA LYS A 665 3.89 27.37 -11.89
C LYS A 665 4.45 26.50 -13.04
N THR A 666 4.08 25.21 -13.12
CA THR A 666 4.40 24.33 -14.25
C THR A 666 3.31 24.29 -15.33
N LEU A 667 2.11 24.81 -15.05
CA LEU A 667 0.99 24.80 -15.98
C LEU A 667 1.10 25.92 -17.03
N PRO A 668 0.49 25.76 -18.22
CA PRO A 668 0.32 26.84 -19.19
C PRO A 668 -0.51 28.00 -18.62
N SER A 669 -0.21 29.23 -19.04
CA SER A 669 -0.95 30.43 -18.63
C SER A 669 -2.45 30.34 -18.90
N GLY A 670 -3.27 30.89 -18.00
CA GLY A 670 -4.72 30.71 -17.97
C GLY A 670 -5.20 29.53 -17.12
N ARG A 671 -4.30 28.91 -16.34
CA ARG A 671 -4.58 27.86 -15.34
C ARG A 671 -4.11 28.24 -13.93
N GLU A 672 -3.78 29.51 -13.71
CA GLU A 672 -3.31 30.01 -12.41
C GLU A 672 -4.33 29.80 -11.28
N HIS A 673 -5.61 29.59 -11.63
CA HIS A 673 -6.75 29.42 -10.74
C HIS A 673 -7.24 27.95 -10.61
N ASP A 674 -6.57 26.97 -11.24
CA ASP A 674 -7.01 25.55 -11.25
C ASP A 674 -7.16 24.94 -9.83
N LEU A 675 -6.58 25.55 -8.79
CA LEU A 675 -6.65 25.09 -7.38
C LEU A 675 -7.27 26.10 -6.39
N ASP A 676 -7.90 27.18 -6.87
CA ASP A 676 -8.47 28.21 -5.97
C ASP A 676 -9.47 27.68 -4.92
N PRO A 677 -10.39 26.74 -5.23
CA PRO A 677 -11.28 26.14 -4.22
C PRO A 677 -10.51 25.41 -3.11
N LEU A 678 -9.42 24.72 -3.47
CA LEU A 678 -8.56 24.03 -2.51
C LEU A 678 -7.75 25.02 -1.68
N PHE A 679 -7.25 26.11 -2.27
CA PHE A 679 -6.55 27.16 -1.53
C PHE A 679 -7.42 27.92 -0.54
N LEU A 680 -8.72 28.09 -0.82
CA LEU A 680 -9.68 28.64 0.14
C LEU A 680 -9.80 27.74 1.38
N THR A 681 -10.08 26.44 1.19
CA THR A 681 -10.15 25.46 2.30
C THR A 681 -8.83 25.37 3.08
N LEU A 682 -7.69 25.32 2.38
CA LEU A 682 -6.37 25.31 3.02
C LEU A 682 -6.08 26.59 3.81
N ALA A 683 -6.57 27.76 3.38
CA ALA A 683 -6.42 29.00 4.12
C ALA A 683 -7.26 29.00 5.41
N GLU A 684 -8.49 28.48 5.36
CA GLU A 684 -9.35 28.35 6.55
C GLU A 684 -8.76 27.38 7.59
N GLU A 685 -8.33 26.18 7.17
CA GLU A 685 -7.68 25.23 8.10
C GLU A 685 -6.35 25.75 8.64
N ARG A 686 -5.62 26.55 7.84
CA ARG A 686 -4.36 27.15 8.28
C ARG A 686 -4.58 28.19 9.36
N GLU A 687 -5.63 29.01 9.25
CA GLU A 687 -5.89 30.01 10.29
C GLU A 687 -6.40 29.35 11.58
N LYS A 688 -7.26 28.32 11.50
CA LYS A 688 -7.65 27.50 12.67
C LYS A 688 -6.42 26.88 13.37
N ALA A 689 -5.54 26.23 12.61
CA ALA A 689 -4.30 25.66 13.15
C ALA A 689 -3.34 26.73 13.70
N ARG A 690 -3.43 27.97 13.20
CA ARG A 690 -2.64 29.11 13.67
C ARG A 690 -3.21 29.73 14.94
N GLU A 691 -4.52 29.79 15.10
CA GLU A 691 -5.18 30.13 16.37
C GLU A 691 -4.78 29.14 17.47
N ASP A 692 -4.91 27.82 17.22
CA ASP A 692 -4.45 26.76 18.14
C ASP A 692 -2.95 26.91 18.52
N MET A 693 -2.10 27.24 17.53
CA MET A 693 -0.68 27.46 17.76
C MET A 693 -0.42 28.70 18.64
N LEU A 694 -1.12 29.80 18.39
CA LEU A 694 -0.98 31.04 19.15
C LEU A 694 -1.49 30.88 20.58
N ASP A 695 -2.67 30.27 20.78
CA ASP A 695 -3.22 29.96 22.10
C ASP A 695 -2.26 29.08 22.93
N TYR A 696 -1.61 28.10 22.30
CA TYR A 696 -0.55 27.35 22.97
C TYR A 696 0.67 28.21 23.32
N LEU A 697 1.15 29.06 22.41
CA LEU A 697 2.34 29.91 22.61
C LEU A 697 2.10 31.05 23.61
N ASP A 698 0.89 31.55 23.75
CA ASP A 698 0.50 32.55 24.76
C ASP A 698 0.11 31.93 26.10
N SER A 699 -0.06 30.61 26.17
CA SER A 699 -0.38 29.94 27.42
C SER A 699 0.71 30.06 28.50
N GLU A 700 0.26 30.17 29.75
CA GLU A 700 1.06 29.94 30.97
C GLU A 700 1.89 28.65 30.90
N LYS A 701 1.36 27.61 30.22
CA LYS A 701 1.97 26.28 30.08
C LYS A 701 3.23 26.32 29.20
N TYR A 702 3.24 27.10 28.13
CA TYR A 702 4.45 27.31 27.30
C TYR A 702 5.44 28.26 27.98
N SER A 703 4.94 29.32 28.61
CA SER A 703 5.78 30.27 29.37
C SER A 703 6.53 29.61 30.53
N ARG A 704 5.87 28.71 31.28
CA ARG A 704 6.51 27.87 32.31
C ARG A 704 7.53 26.92 31.68
N PHE A 705 7.17 26.17 30.63
CA PHE A 705 8.12 25.28 29.94
C PHE A 705 9.41 26.00 29.51
N LYS A 706 9.31 27.21 28.91
CA LYS A 706 10.48 28.02 28.55
C LYS A 706 11.35 28.34 29.77
N LYS A 707 10.74 28.79 30.88
CA LYS A 707 11.49 29.10 32.11
C LYS A 707 12.12 27.84 32.70
N ASP A 708 11.31 26.81 32.96
CA ASP A 708 11.73 25.58 33.63
C ASP A 708 12.85 24.87 32.85
N PHE A 709 12.79 24.87 31.51
CA PHE A 709 13.85 24.29 30.67
C PHE A 709 15.09 25.20 30.56
N SER A 710 14.94 26.52 30.63
CA SER A 710 16.10 27.43 30.75
C SER A 710 16.83 27.22 32.08
N ASP A 711 16.09 27.17 33.20
CA ASP A 711 16.63 26.94 34.53
C ASP A 711 17.32 25.56 34.61
N PHE A 712 16.74 24.53 34.00
CA PHE A 712 17.33 23.18 33.88
C PHE A 712 18.64 23.14 33.08
N LEU A 713 18.76 23.93 32.01
CA LEU A 713 19.97 23.99 31.17
C LEU A 713 21.11 24.81 31.79
N ASP A 714 20.88 25.58 32.86
CA ASP A 714 21.96 26.28 33.59
C ASP A 714 22.73 25.35 34.57
N PHE A 715 22.23 24.13 34.84
CA PHE A 715 22.82 23.15 35.77
C PHE A 715 23.03 21.75 35.15
N PRO A 716 23.92 21.59 34.14
CA PRO A 716 24.12 20.31 33.43
C PRO A 716 24.55 19.15 34.33
N GLU A 717 25.25 19.42 35.43
CA GLU A 717 25.68 18.39 36.39
C GLU A 717 24.51 17.72 37.13
N SER A 718 23.31 18.30 37.07
CA SER A 718 22.13 17.75 37.75
C SER A 718 21.44 16.62 36.97
N TRP A 719 21.69 16.50 35.67
CA TRP A 719 21.06 15.54 34.76
C TRP A 719 22.03 14.80 33.82
N ALA A 720 23.34 14.96 33.99
CA ALA A 720 24.33 14.02 33.47
C ALA A 720 24.37 12.74 34.33
N LEU A 721 24.48 11.56 33.71
CA LEU A 721 24.68 10.31 34.45
C LEU A 721 26.14 10.16 34.93
N PRO A 722 26.38 9.39 36.02
CA PRO A 722 27.73 9.14 36.52
C PRO A 722 28.62 8.43 35.50
N THR A 723 29.86 8.88 35.35
CA THR A 723 30.86 8.24 34.46
C THR A 723 31.55 7.02 35.10
N THR A 724 31.04 6.51 36.23
CA THR A 724 31.57 5.35 36.95
C THR A 724 30.45 4.54 37.61
N THR A 725 30.64 3.24 37.76
CA THR A 725 29.75 2.36 38.56
C THR A 725 29.77 2.71 40.06
N GLU A 726 28.86 2.11 40.84
CA GLU A 726 28.89 2.18 42.32
C GLU A 726 30.20 1.62 42.93
N LYS A 727 30.91 0.75 42.20
CA LYS A 727 32.22 0.19 42.59
C LYS A 727 33.40 1.06 42.14
N HIS A 728 33.12 2.18 41.48
CA HIS A 728 34.08 3.10 40.84
C HIS A 728 34.79 2.54 39.59
N ASP A 729 34.23 1.51 38.94
CA ASP A 729 34.70 1.09 37.61
C ASP A 729 34.37 2.20 36.59
N SER A 730 35.28 2.50 35.66
CA SER A 730 35.05 3.54 34.65
C SER A 730 34.05 3.09 33.60
N LEU A 731 33.04 3.92 33.33
CA LEU A 731 32.13 3.74 32.19
C LEU A 731 32.68 4.51 30.97
N PRO A 732 32.52 4.00 29.73
CA PRO A 732 32.77 4.77 28.52
C PRO A 732 31.88 6.02 28.51
N HIS A 733 32.45 7.20 28.23
CA HIS A 733 31.71 8.46 28.32
C HIS A 733 32.25 9.59 27.43
N ARG A 734 33.44 9.45 26.83
CA ARG A 734 34.02 10.47 25.94
C ARG A 734 33.66 10.19 24.49
N VAL A 735 33.62 11.23 23.68
CA VAL A 735 33.26 11.11 22.25
C VAL A 735 34.08 10.03 21.55
N LYS A 736 35.42 10.01 21.73
CA LYS A 736 36.30 9.00 21.13
C LYS A 736 36.05 7.55 21.59
N ASP A 737 35.48 7.35 22.77
CA ASP A 737 35.31 6.02 23.37
C ASP A 737 34.01 5.35 22.91
N VAL A 738 33.00 6.14 22.50
CA VAL A 738 31.63 5.65 22.25
C VAL A 738 31.05 6.00 20.87
N LEU A 739 31.50 7.10 20.24
CA LEU A 739 30.97 7.53 18.95
C LEU A 739 31.14 6.46 17.84
N PRO A 740 32.26 5.72 17.73
CA PRO A 740 32.37 4.64 16.74
C PRO A 740 31.26 3.59 16.90
N SER A 741 30.99 3.14 18.12
CA SER A 741 29.94 2.17 18.42
C SER A 741 28.56 2.67 18.02
N ILE A 742 28.26 3.95 18.30
CA ILE A 742 26.99 4.60 17.91
C ILE A 742 26.88 4.69 16.38
N LEU A 743 27.96 5.07 15.67
CA LEU A 743 27.96 5.16 14.21
C LEU A 743 27.75 3.79 13.54
N TYR A 744 28.44 2.74 14.03
CA TYR A 744 28.26 1.38 13.51
C TYR A 744 26.87 0.80 13.84
N ALA A 745 26.33 1.04 15.04
CA ALA A 745 24.96 0.65 15.38
C ALA A 745 23.93 1.33 14.48
N ARG A 746 24.05 2.66 14.26
CA ARG A 746 23.16 3.41 13.36
C ARG A 746 23.31 3.02 11.89
N LEU A 747 24.48 2.56 11.46
CA LEU A 747 24.69 1.98 10.13
C LEU A 747 24.04 0.59 10.00
N ALA A 748 24.04 -0.21 11.08
CA ALA A 748 23.34 -1.49 11.14
C ALA A 748 21.81 -1.30 11.14
N ASP A 749 21.27 -0.34 11.91
CA ASP A 749 19.85 0.04 11.90
C ASP A 749 19.35 0.31 10.47
N ILE A 750 20.16 0.98 9.65
CA ILE A 750 19.84 1.30 8.26
C ILE A 750 20.05 0.09 7.36
N SER A 751 21.16 -0.64 7.52
CA SER A 751 21.47 -1.82 6.71
C SER A 751 20.42 -2.94 6.85
N ALA A 752 19.75 -3.03 8.00
CA ALA A 752 18.65 -3.96 8.25
C ALA A 752 17.42 -3.74 7.35
N TYR A 753 17.26 -2.57 6.72
CA TYR A 753 16.17 -2.36 5.74
C TYR A 753 16.43 -3.00 4.37
N SER A 754 17.65 -3.48 4.09
CA SER A 754 18.04 -4.00 2.76
C SER A 754 17.11 -5.12 2.27
N GLU A 755 16.90 -6.15 3.09
CA GLU A 755 16.02 -7.30 2.83
C GLU A 755 14.54 -6.89 2.56
N TRP A 756 14.17 -5.66 2.92
CA TRP A 756 12.80 -5.17 2.91
C TRP A 756 12.51 -4.10 1.84
N VAL A 757 13.53 -3.54 1.19
CA VAL A 757 13.40 -2.43 0.22
C VAL A 757 14.05 -2.69 -1.14
N GLU A 758 14.81 -3.78 -1.27
CA GLU A 758 15.37 -4.29 -2.54
C GLU A 758 14.42 -5.26 -3.29
N GLY A 759 13.24 -5.53 -2.71
CA GLY A 759 12.23 -6.45 -3.25
C GLY A 759 11.28 -5.85 -4.29
N PRO A 760 10.52 -6.71 -5.02
CA PRO A 760 9.60 -6.28 -6.08
C PRO A 760 8.45 -5.44 -5.57
N TYR A 761 8.01 -5.64 -4.33
CA TYR A 761 7.03 -4.80 -3.66
C TYR A 761 7.65 -4.09 -2.46
N VAL A 762 7.47 -2.77 -2.37
CA VAL A 762 8.00 -1.95 -1.27
C VAL A 762 6.90 -1.15 -0.58
N SER A 763 6.94 -1.15 0.75
CA SER A 763 5.95 -0.48 1.60
C SER A 763 6.32 0.97 1.88
N VAL A 764 5.34 1.88 1.75
CA VAL A 764 5.48 3.28 2.15
C VAL A 764 5.79 3.40 3.65
N GLU A 765 5.23 2.52 4.48
CA GLU A 765 5.52 2.53 5.91
C GLU A 765 6.97 2.09 6.20
N ARG A 766 7.46 1.04 5.53
CA ARG A 766 8.87 0.61 5.65
C ARG A 766 9.84 1.69 5.19
N LEU A 767 9.53 2.39 4.09
CA LEU A 767 10.30 3.56 3.64
C LEU A 767 10.24 4.72 4.65
N HIS A 768 9.11 4.94 5.32
CA HIS A 768 9.00 5.91 6.41
C HIS A 768 9.82 5.51 7.65
N ARG A 769 9.81 4.23 8.04
CA ARG A 769 10.66 3.69 9.12
C ARG A 769 12.15 3.84 8.78
N LEU A 770 12.55 3.49 7.55
CA LEU A 770 13.91 3.73 7.02
C LEU A 770 14.30 5.21 7.05
N ARG A 771 13.39 6.12 6.66
CA ARG A 771 13.61 7.58 6.75
C ARG A 771 13.90 8.04 8.18
N ILE A 772 13.28 7.42 9.19
CA ILE A 772 13.56 7.70 10.61
C ILE A 772 14.97 7.19 10.98
N ALA A 773 15.33 5.97 10.57
CA ALA A 773 16.67 5.40 10.83
C ALA A 773 17.80 6.23 10.18
N ALA A 774 17.66 6.56 8.89
CA ALA A 774 18.59 7.43 8.16
C ALA A 774 18.76 8.80 8.84
N LYS A 775 17.65 9.38 9.32
CA LYS A 775 17.63 10.65 10.05
C LYS A 775 18.36 10.57 11.39
N GLY A 776 18.31 9.42 12.06
CA GLY A 776 19.13 9.12 13.23
C GLY A 776 20.62 9.25 12.94
N LEU A 777 21.13 8.52 11.94
CA LEU A 777 22.56 8.59 11.58
C LEU A 777 22.97 9.98 11.08
N ARG A 778 22.17 10.63 10.21
CA ARG A 778 22.51 11.98 9.71
C ARG A 778 22.60 13.00 10.84
N TYR A 779 21.70 12.96 11.82
CA TYR A 779 21.82 13.85 12.98
C TYR A 779 23.02 13.52 13.87
N THR A 780 23.38 12.24 14.06
CA THR A 780 24.63 11.86 14.73
C THR A 780 25.84 12.46 14.00
N LEU A 781 25.92 12.30 12.67
CA LEU A 781 26.98 12.89 11.84
C LEU A 781 27.00 14.42 11.94
N GLU A 782 25.85 15.10 11.86
CA GLU A 782 25.76 16.56 12.01
C GLU A 782 26.16 17.08 13.40
N PHE A 783 25.95 16.31 14.48
CA PHE A 783 26.37 16.71 15.83
C PHE A 783 27.88 16.53 16.07
N PHE A 784 28.52 15.58 15.37
CA PHE A 784 29.95 15.26 15.51
C PHE A 784 30.81 15.65 14.30
N GLU A 785 30.24 16.37 13.33
CA GLU A 785 30.89 16.92 12.12
C GLU A 785 32.29 17.52 12.42
N GLY A 786 32.41 18.28 13.51
CA GLY A 786 33.66 18.94 13.89
C GLY A 786 34.80 18.04 14.39
N VAL A 787 34.56 16.76 14.69
CA VAL A 787 35.59 15.79 15.12
C VAL A 787 35.81 14.63 14.14
N LEU A 788 34.88 14.40 13.22
CA LEU A 788 34.93 13.27 12.29
C LEU A 788 35.65 13.59 10.95
N GLY A 789 36.04 14.85 10.73
CA GLY A 789 36.76 15.28 9.52
C GLY A 789 35.87 15.58 8.32
N LYS A 790 36.49 15.97 7.20
CA LYS A 790 35.79 16.52 6.02
C LYS A 790 35.04 15.47 5.21
N GLU A 791 35.42 14.21 5.37
CA GLU A 791 34.77 13.05 4.77
C GLU A 791 33.28 12.98 5.16
N VAL A 792 32.95 13.46 6.37
CA VAL A 792 31.57 13.55 6.87
C VAL A 792 30.73 14.62 6.18
N GLU A 793 31.31 15.70 5.64
CA GLU A 793 30.55 16.66 4.81
C GLU A 793 29.89 15.96 3.61
N THR A 794 30.59 14.98 3.03
CA THR A 794 30.08 14.18 1.91
C THR A 794 29.06 13.13 2.38
N LEU A 795 29.31 12.44 3.50
CA LEU A 795 28.35 11.49 4.08
C LEU A 795 27.02 12.17 4.49
N ILE A 796 27.07 13.36 5.08
CA ILE A 796 25.87 14.16 5.41
C ILE A 796 25.13 14.56 4.14
N LYS A 797 25.84 14.95 3.08
CA LYS A 797 25.24 15.29 1.77
C LYS A 797 24.53 14.09 1.14
N ASP A 798 25.17 12.93 1.11
CA ASP A 798 24.60 11.71 0.53
C ASP A 798 23.38 11.24 1.35
N PHE A 799 23.44 11.29 2.69
CA PHE A 799 22.27 11.05 3.54
C PHE A 799 21.16 12.10 3.39
N LYS A 800 21.50 13.36 3.09
CA LYS A 800 20.49 14.38 2.81
C LYS A 800 19.74 14.03 1.53
N VAL A 801 20.43 13.67 0.44
CA VAL A 801 19.78 13.25 -0.81
C VAL A 801 18.81 12.09 -0.59
N LEU A 802 19.20 11.06 0.17
CA LEU A 802 18.30 9.95 0.49
C LEU A 802 17.10 10.37 1.35
N GLN A 803 17.27 11.30 2.31
CA GLN A 803 16.20 11.75 3.20
C GLN A 803 15.25 12.75 2.57
N ASP A 804 15.74 13.56 1.64
CA ASP A 804 14.92 14.45 0.83
C ASP A 804 14.04 13.57 -0.09
N HIS A 805 14.63 12.59 -0.78
CA HIS A 805 13.92 11.59 -1.62
C HIS A 805 12.85 10.80 -0.85
N LEU A 806 13.21 10.21 0.29
CA LEU A 806 12.25 9.52 1.18
C LEU A 806 11.24 10.49 1.81
N GLY A 807 11.60 11.78 1.91
CA GLY A 807 10.72 12.85 2.37
C GLY A 807 9.62 13.12 1.36
N ASP A 808 9.99 13.45 0.12
CA ASP A 808 9.04 13.73 -0.95
C ASP A 808 8.14 12.51 -1.26
N LEU A 809 8.66 11.28 -1.14
CA LEU A 809 7.87 10.05 -1.31
C LEU A 809 6.78 9.93 -0.23
N HIS A 810 7.14 10.17 1.03
CA HIS A 810 6.19 10.19 2.14
C HIS A 810 5.18 11.35 2.02
N ASP A 811 5.65 12.55 1.69
CA ASP A 811 4.81 13.72 1.47
C ASP A 811 3.83 13.50 0.31
N ALA A 812 4.24 12.84 -0.77
CA ALA A 812 3.38 12.49 -1.90
C ALA A 812 2.29 11.49 -1.51
N ALA A 813 2.63 10.42 -0.78
CA ALA A 813 1.63 9.47 -0.29
C ALA A 813 0.60 10.11 0.66
N VAL A 814 1.04 11.01 1.55
CA VAL A 814 0.14 11.77 2.44
C VAL A 814 -0.72 12.75 1.63
N ALA A 815 -0.13 13.47 0.67
CA ALA A 815 -0.83 14.40 -0.22
C ALA A 815 -1.95 13.72 -1.02
N THR A 816 -1.67 12.56 -1.63
CA THR A 816 -2.66 11.75 -2.36
C THR A 816 -3.83 11.37 -1.46
N GLY A 817 -3.58 10.90 -0.23
CA GLY A 817 -4.64 10.56 0.73
C GLY A 817 -5.51 11.74 1.17
N MET A 818 -4.90 12.91 1.38
CA MET A 818 -5.63 14.14 1.75
C MET A 818 -6.47 14.68 0.58
N LEU A 819 -5.93 14.67 -0.64
CA LEU A 819 -6.64 15.07 -1.86
C LEU A 819 -7.79 14.11 -2.21
N GLU A 820 -7.59 12.80 -2.05
CA GLU A 820 -8.67 11.81 -2.15
C GLU A 820 -9.80 12.05 -1.14
N SER A 821 -9.49 12.52 0.08
CA SER A 821 -10.50 12.83 1.09
C SER A 821 -11.25 14.11 0.71
N TYR A 822 -10.53 15.18 0.37
CA TYR A 822 -11.11 16.47 -0.03
C TYR A 822 -12.06 16.35 -1.23
N LEU A 823 -11.70 15.58 -2.26
CA LEU A 823 -12.57 15.34 -3.42
C LEU A 823 -13.85 14.54 -3.10
N LYS A 824 -13.92 13.84 -1.96
CA LYS A 824 -15.10 13.11 -1.49
C LYS A 824 -15.97 13.96 -0.54
N THR A 825 -15.35 14.68 0.39
CA THR A 825 -16.04 15.34 1.52
C THR A 825 -16.14 16.86 1.41
N GLY A 826 -15.36 17.49 0.51
CA GLY A 826 -15.17 18.94 0.47
C GLY A 826 -14.37 19.51 1.66
N THR A 827 -13.90 18.65 2.58
CA THR A 827 -13.21 19.04 3.82
C THR A 827 -11.76 18.56 3.83
N TRP A 828 -10.90 19.29 4.52
CA TRP A 828 -9.47 18.99 4.58
C TRP A 828 -9.08 18.35 5.91
N GLY A 829 -8.65 17.09 5.87
CA GLY A 829 -8.17 16.34 7.04
C GLY A 829 -8.55 14.85 7.01
N PRO A 830 -8.06 14.03 7.97
CA PRO A 830 -8.47 12.65 8.12
C PRO A 830 -9.91 12.55 8.68
N SER A 831 -10.68 11.59 8.17
CA SER A 831 -12.14 11.47 8.39
C SER A 831 -12.54 10.85 9.75
N GLU A 832 -11.97 11.32 10.87
CA GLU A 832 -12.36 10.85 12.22
C GLU A 832 -13.53 11.64 12.85
N SER A 833 -13.95 12.75 12.24
CA SER A 833 -14.97 13.66 12.79
C SER A 833 -16.29 13.70 11.99
N GLU A 834 -16.91 12.54 11.74
CA GLU A 834 -18.27 12.46 11.19
C GLU A 834 -19.33 13.00 12.16
N LYS A 835 -19.51 14.33 12.23
CA LYS A 835 -20.69 14.96 12.87
C LYS A 835 -20.99 16.42 12.52
N ALA A 836 -20.72 16.85 11.28
CA ALA A 836 -21.20 18.14 10.76
C ALA A 836 -21.38 18.14 9.23
N SER A 837 -22.01 19.21 8.72
CA SER A 837 -21.99 19.68 7.33
C SER A 837 -22.38 18.69 6.22
N SER A 838 -23.58 18.10 6.30
CA SER A 838 -24.30 17.60 5.13
C SER A 838 -25.00 18.75 4.36
N GLU A 839 -24.28 19.84 4.06
CA GLU A 839 -24.79 20.99 3.28
C GLU A 839 -23.64 21.96 2.91
N MET A 840 -22.87 21.62 1.87
CA MET A 840 -22.02 22.60 1.18
C MET A 840 -21.84 22.19 -0.28
N GLN A 841 -22.18 23.07 -1.21
CA GLN A 841 -22.06 22.79 -2.64
C GLN A 841 -20.60 22.99 -3.08
N ILE A 842 -19.98 21.95 -3.65
CA ILE A 842 -18.75 22.13 -4.43
C ILE A 842 -19.15 22.86 -5.72
N SER A 843 -19.04 24.18 -5.67
CA SER A 843 -19.27 25.07 -6.81
C SER A 843 -17.99 25.17 -7.65
N GLU A 844 -18.17 25.18 -8.96
CA GLU A 844 -17.10 25.21 -9.97
C GLU A 844 -16.22 23.94 -10.03
N SER A 845 -15.38 23.82 -11.07
CA SER A 845 -14.97 22.51 -11.59
C SER A 845 -13.89 21.82 -10.74
N PRO A 846 -14.10 20.56 -10.27
CA PRO A 846 -13.08 19.81 -9.54
C PRO A 846 -11.89 19.37 -10.41
N GLY A 847 -11.94 19.59 -11.74
CA GLY A 847 -10.96 19.08 -12.70
C GLY A 847 -9.50 19.52 -12.46
N GLY A 848 -9.28 20.69 -11.86
CA GLY A 848 -7.92 21.14 -11.48
C GLY A 848 -7.37 20.40 -10.27
N VAL A 849 -8.22 20.08 -9.29
CA VAL A 849 -7.85 19.26 -8.12
C VAL A 849 -7.73 17.78 -8.50
N GLU A 850 -8.57 17.26 -9.40
CA GLU A 850 -8.37 15.94 -10.05
C GLU A 850 -6.99 15.87 -10.74
N ALA A 851 -6.59 16.93 -11.45
CA ALA A 851 -5.31 17.00 -12.15
C ALA A 851 -4.10 17.09 -11.20
N TYR A 852 -4.22 17.83 -10.08
CA TYR A 852 -3.16 17.89 -9.07
C TYR A 852 -3.03 16.57 -8.29
N LEU A 853 -4.13 15.87 -8.00
CA LEU A 853 -4.10 14.51 -7.44
C LEU A 853 -3.34 13.56 -8.38
N ALA A 854 -3.67 13.54 -9.68
CA ALA A 854 -2.98 12.72 -10.67
C ALA A 854 -1.48 13.07 -10.76
N TYR A 855 -1.11 14.35 -10.64
CA TYR A 855 0.28 14.78 -10.57
C TYR A 855 1.00 14.28 -9.31
N ARG A 856 0.38 14.34 -8.12
CA ARG A 856 0.97 13.82 -6.86
C ARG A 856 1.14 12.29 -6.90
N GLU A 857 0.22 11.57 -7.52
CA GLU A 857 0.36 10.13 -7.78
C GLU A 857 1.55 9.82 -8.72
N GLU A 858 1.68 10.56 -9.83
CA GLU A 858 2.79 10.38 -10.76
C GLU A 858 4.15 10.70 -10.09
N GLU A 859 4.22 11.74 -9.26
CA GLU A 859 5.39 12.08 -8.45
C GLU A 859 5.74 10.96 -7.44
N LEU A 860 4.76 10.44 -6.69
CA LEU A 860 4.94 9.31 -5.77
C LEU A 860 5.54 8.09 -6.49
N LEU A 861 5.02 7.77 -7.67
CA LEU A 861 5.45 6.61 -8.45
C LEU A 861 6.80 6.83 -9.13
N ALA A 862 7.13 8.05 -9.56
CA ALA A 862 8.46 8.40 -10.04
C ALA A 862 9.51 8.26 -8.92
N LEU A 863 9.19 8.69 -7.70
CA LEU A 863 10.04 8.56 -6.51
C LEU A 863 10.21 7.09 -6.08
N LEU A 864 9.16 6.27 -6.17
CA LEU A 864 9.26 4.82 -5.94
C LEU A 864 10.16 4.13 -6.98
N ASN A 865 10.00 4.45 -8.27
CA ASN A 865 10.82 3.87 -9.35
C ASN A 865 12.30 4.30 -9.31
N THR A 866 12.60 5.46 -8.73
CA THR A 866 13.97 5.99 -8.59
C THR A 866 14.57 5.82 -7.19
N PHE A 867 13.82 5.24 -6.24
CA PHE A 867 14.32 4.91 -4.91
C PHE A 867 15.53 3.96 -4.93
N PRO A 868 15.59 2.89 -5.76
CA PRO A 868 16.78 2.03 -5.84
C PRO A 868 18.06 2.79 -6.18
N ASP A 869 18.00 3.76 -7.11
CA ASP A 869 19.14 4.62 -7.48
C ASP A 869 19.53 5.60 -6.34
N ALA A 870 18.63 5.91 -5.41
CA ALA A 870 18.92 6.69 -4.20
C ALA A 870 19.49 5.81 -3.07
N TRP A 871 19.02 4.57 -2.97
CA TRP A 871 19.41 3.58 -1.97
C TRP A 871 20.83 3.05 -2.16
N GLU A 872 21.18 2.64 -3.39
CA GLU A 872 22.49 2.04 -3.68
C GLU A 872 23.68 2.96 -3.35
N LYS A 873 23.50 4.28 -3.45
CA LYS A 873 24.53 5.28 -3.11
C LYS A 873 25.10 5.11 -1.70
N ILE A 874 24.26 4.73 -0.72
CA ILE A 874 24.69 4.52 0.67
C ILE A 874 25.07 3.06 0.99
N ARG A 875 24.88 2.14 0.04
CA ARG A 875 25.30 0.73 0.17
C ARG A 875 26.70 0.44 -0.39
N THR A 876 27.21 1.31 -1.25
CA THR A 876 28.56 1.16 -1.85
C THR A 876 29.66 0.90 -0.80
N GLU A 877 30.68 0.11 -1.17
CA GLU A 877 31.87 -0.05 -0.33
C GLU A 877 32.56 1.28 -0.02
N GLU A 878 32.49 2.25 -0.95
CA GLU A 878 33.08 3.57 -0.74
C GLU A 878 32.39 4.31 0.42
N PHE A 879 31.06 4.20 0.52
CA PHE A 879 30.30 4.77 1.63
C PHE A 879 30.73 4.20 3.00
N ARG A 880 30.91 2.87 3.07
CA ARG A 880 31.43 2.20 4.29
C ARG A 880 32.85 2.66 4.62
N LYS A 881 33.75 2.71 3.62
CA LYS A 881 35.15 3.16 3.78
C LYS A 881 35.25 4.64 4.22
N ARG A 882 34.30 5.49 3.83
CA ARG A 882 34.20 6.88 4.33
C ARG A 882 33.81 6.92 5.81
N ILE A 883 32.89 6.08 6.27
CA ILE A 883 32.53 5.96 7.71
C ILE A 883 33.72 5.41 8.52
N GLU A 884 34.40 4.38 8.01
CA GLU A 884 35.63 3.84 8.62
C GLU A 884 36.74 4.90 8.70
N SER A 885 36.93 5.72 7.66
CA SER A 885 37.90 6.82 7.71
C SER A 885 37.47 7.93 8.68
N ALA A 886 36.18 8.26 8.76
CA ALA A 886 35.65 9.22 9.74
C ALA A 886 35.86 8.75 11.19
N VAL A 887 35.70 7.45 11.44
CA VAL A 887 36.06 6.80 12.72
C VAL A 887 37.58 6.83 12.97
N ARG A 888 38.41 6.65 11.93
CA ARG A 888 39.87 6.73 12.07
C ARG A 888 40.35 8.14 12.39
N ASN A 889 39.80 9.15 11.70
CA ASN A 889 40.09 10.58 11.90
C ASN A 889 39.96 11.00 13.38
N LEU A 890 39.00 10.42 14.11
CA LEU A 890 38.74 10.65 15.54
C LEU A 890 39.95 10.35 16.44
N TYR A 891 40.92 9.57 15.95
CA TYR A 891 42.16 9.20 16.64
C TYR A 891 43.43 9.77 15.98
N GLU A 892 43.36 10.37 14.79
CA GLU A 892 44.54 10.88 14.05
C GLU A 892 45.13 12.19 14.65
N GLY A 893 44.54 12.71 15.74
CA GLY A 893 44.97 13.93 16.44
C GLY A 893 45.16 13.78 17.95
N LEU A 894 45.41 12.56 18.45
CA LEU A 894 45.63 12.23 19.88
C LEU A 894 47.12 11.98 20.22
#